data_AF-W7TSW3-F1
#
_entry.id   AF-W7TSW3-F1
#
_cell.length_a   1.000
_cell.length_b   1.000
_cell.length_c   1.000
_cell.angle_alpha   90.00
_cell.angle_beta   90.00
_cell.angle_gamma   90.00
#
_symmetry.space_group_name_H-M   'P 1'
#
loop_
_entity.id
_entity.type
_entity.pdbx_description
1 polymer ?
#
loop_
_entity_poly.entity_id
_entity_poly.type
_entity_poly.pdbx_seq_one_letter_code
_entity_poly.pdbx_strand_id
1 'polypeptide(L)'
;MSSSESGDDLDVKKALGEEEEDADYTLANADVSTKYQEAAKIANVALDVVLSKVEVGKTPLELSQAGDEVIEEKCKKIFTKKVKGRTIEKGVAFPTCVSINECVCHNSPLASEAQEPLKEGDLVKVDLGVHIDGFVSVVAHTVRVGPAPTAEEPIKGPVADVFLAALTASEVAIKLIKPGNSNKQVTEAMARVAEAFGVNAMQGTLMHQMKRYIIDGNKVIILREDVDQKVDDVVFEQGEIYSVDVAFSSGEGKPREATSRTTVFKRAVDVSYRLKMKASRYVFNEMNHRFPTLPFTLRALEDEKQARMGVVECLKHDLLHPYPVLMERPGDIVVHFKATILLLPSGTAKVTGLPHQSNSSDILKDKPKEEEEEEGQGGYGCYGYVKAQESLAHLEIKRGHRSLSSDDNGNNSFELNSIAYRDQGQRNTETTKCACSFEDDLGARYARIEEMRMQKRRRCSSPPPASDASRTSRTPAGAGLEAAATGGIIYVAYKGNSRIVWKYKQGEEAGRVVSLHIYPVKSCRGIDVEASLVEARGLVMDRLWMVVTSTGAFRSQRQLPKMALIQPNLPSSFSAPLEMNAPGMPTCVVPVKTSGKRMSVRVWGDTCQGYDQGDDIAGWLTKFLEEEGLRLVRIDEKERRQVDLAFATRGAITGFADGFPFLMTNQASLDDLNSRLASPLPMARFRPNIVVSGPPAFAEDGWGKIKIGDLRLRVVKPCSRCKVPNTDIETAEVGVEPGNTLKTFRTGALLGIDIGGKNEVYFGQNLLHDSPKKASFLSVGDPLTIFV
;
A
#
# COMPACT_ATOMS: atom_id res chain seq x y z
N MET A 1 -50.77 -40.35 -15.94
CA MET A 1 -50.46 -39.05 -15.31
C MET A 1 -49.69 -39.32 -14.03
N SER A 2 -48.37 -39.19 -14.09
CA SER A 2 -47.47 -38.83 -12.98
C SER A 2 -46.07 -38.78 -13.60
N SER A 3 -45.73 -37.63 -14.16
CA SER A 3 -44.39 -37.31 -14.64
C SER A 3 -43.43 -37.35 -13.45
N SER A 4 -42.56 -38.35 -13.43
CA SER A 4 -41.39 -38.39 -12.55
C SER A 4 -40.45 -37.25 -12.96
N GLU A 5 -40.45 -36.16 -12.20
CA GLU A 5 -39.41 -35.14 -12.28
C GLU A 5 -38.05 -35.83 -12.06
N SER A 6 -37.21 -35.79 -13.08
CA SER A 6 -35.85 -36.32 -13.05
C SER A 6 -35.03 -35.55 -12.02
N GLY A 7 -34.31 -36.28 -11.16
CA GLY A 7 -33.43 -35.72 -10.11
C GLY A 7 -32.36 -34.74 -10.59
N ASP A 8 -32.16 -34.61 -11.91
CA ASP A 8 -31.25 -33.62 -12.52
C ASP A 8 -31.74 -32.16 -12.39
N ASP A 9 -33.05 -31.90 -12.34
CA ASP A 9 -33.59 -30.53 -12.24
C ASP A 9 -33.56 -29.98 -10.80
N LEU A 10 -33.66 -30.86 -9.80
CA LEU A 10 -33.63 -30.49 -8.38
C LEU A 10 -32.23 -30.04 -7.93
N ASP A 11 -31.16 -30.66 -8.45
CA ASP A 11 -29.78 -30.29 -8.10
C ASP A 11 -29.33 -28.98 -8.77
N VAL A 12 -29.87 -28.63 -9.95
CA VAL A 12 -29.57 -27.36 -10.62
C VAL A 12 -30.28 -26.19 -9.95
N LYS A 13 -31.57 -26.32 -9.59
CA LYS A 13 -32.28 -25.26 -8.83
C LYS A 13 -31.66 -24.99 -7.46
N LYS A 14 -31.15 -26.03 -6.82
CA LYS A 14 -30.42 -25.95 -5.56
C LYS A 14 -29.03 -25.30 -5.71
N ALA A 15 -28.34 -25.54 -6.84
CA ALA A 15 -27.07 -24.90 -7.18
C ALA A 15 -27.21 -23.43 -7.66
N LEU A 16 -28.34 -23.09 -8.29
CA LEU A 16 -28.68 -21.72 -8.73
C LEU A 16 -29.30 -20.85 -7.63
N GLY A 17 -29.47 -21.38 -6.41
CA GLY A 17 -29.89 -20.60 -5.24
C GLY A 17 -31.39 -20.29 -5.15
N GLU A 18 -32.25 -21.01 -5.88
CA GLU A 18 -33.69 -20.74 -5.91
C GLU A 18 -34.47 -21.18 -4.64
N GLU A 19 -33.80 -21.68 -3.59
CA GLU A 19 -34.45 -22.16 -2.35
C GLU A 19 -34.42 -21.21 -1.14
N GLU A 20 -33.83 -20.01 -1.21
CA GLU A 20 -33.92 -19.02 -0.11
C GLU A 20 -34.22 -17.61 -0.68
N GLU A 21 -35.47 -17.35 -1.10
CA GLU A 21 -35.93 -16.02 -1.57
C GLU A 21 -35.71 -14.89 -0.53
N ASP A 22 -35.41 -15.21 0.74
CA ASP A 22 -35.22 -14.25 1.83
C ASP A 22 -33.76 -14.09 2.32
N ALA A 23 -32.78 -14.76 1.72
CA ALA A 23 -31.38 -14.69 2.18
C ALA A 23 -30.58 -13.57 1.50
N ASP A 24 -30.11 -12.59 2.28
CA ASP A 24 -29.21 -11.53 1.80
C ASP A 24 -27.81 -12.09 1.53
N TYR A 25 -27.51 -12.31 0.24
CA TYR A 25 -26.19 -12.74 -0.24
C TYR A 25 -25.31 -11.58 -0.73
N THR A 26 -25.68 -10.34 -0.41
CA THR A 26 -24.89 -9.16 -0.78
C THR A 26 -23.78 -8.88 0.24
N LEU A 27 -22.87 -7.96 -0.10
CA LEU A 27 -21.84 -7.48 0.84
C LEU A 27 -22.40 -6.71 2.04
N ALA A 28 -23.69 -6.38 2.07
CA ALA A 28 -24.33 -5.83 3.27
C ALA A 28 -24.37 -6.85 4.42
N ASN A 29 -24.41 -8.14 4.08
CA ASN A 29 -24.33 -9.22 5.05
C ASN A 29 -22.88 -9.49 5.49
N ALA A 30 -22.61 -9.33 6.78
CA ALA A 30 -21.29 -9.55 7.36
C ALA A 30 -20.76 -11.00 7.17
N ASP A 31 -21.65 -12.00 7.10
CA ASP A 31 -21.27 -13.40 6.83
C ASP A 31 -20.71 -13.55 5.40
N VAL A 32 -21.33 -12.90 4.41
CA VAL A 32 -20.87 -12.90 3.02
C VAL A 32 -19.50 -12.26 2.90
N SER A 33 -19.32 -11.06 3.49
CA SER A 33 -18.01 -10.39 3.53
C SER A 33 -16.96 -11.27 4.22
N THR A 34 -17.33 -11.99 5.29
CA THR A 34 -16.41 -12.91 5.99
C THR A 34 -16.00 -14.07 5.08
N LYS A 35 -16.94 -14.68 4.35
CA LYS A 35 -16.66 -15.78 3.42
C LYS A 35 -15.73 -15.35 2.28
N TYR A 36 -15.95 -14.17 1.68
CA TYR A 36 -15.02 -13.62 0.68
C TYR A 36 -13.62 -13.38 1.25
N GLN A 37 -13.54 -12.80 2.46
CA GLN A 37 -12.25 -12.54 3.11
C GLN A 37 -11.51 -13.82 3.50
N GLU A 38 -12.21 -14.84 4.01
CA GLU A 38 -11.60 -16.14 4.31
C GLU A 38 -11.13 -16.87 3.04
N ALA A 39 -11.95 -16.86 1.97
CA ALA A 39 -11.55 -17.39 0.67
C ALA A 39 -10.31 -16.67 0.13
N ALA A 40 -10.28 -15.33 0.25
CA ALA A 40 -9.15 -14.51 -0.16
C ALA A 40 -7.88 -14.78 0.66
N LYS A 41 -8.01 -15.00 1.98
CA LYS A 41 -6.88 -15.40 2.83
C LYS A 41 -6.28 -16.72 2.38
N ILE A 42 -7.11 -17.72 2.09
CA ILE A 42 -6.61 -19.02 1.60
C ILE A 42 -5.96 -18.86 0.23
N ALA A 43 -6.57 -18.11 -0.69
CA ALA A 43 -6.00 -17.85 -2.01
C ALA A 43 -4.61 -17.20 -1.92
N ASN A 44 -4.44 -16.17 -1.08
CA ASN A 44 -3.15 -15.51 -0.87
C ASN A 44 -2.10 -16.46 -0.25
N VAL A 45 -2.51 -17.31 0.70
CA VAL A 45 -1.61 -18.31 1.31
C VAL A 45 -1.19 -19.38 0.30
N ALA A 46 -2.13 -19.88 -0.51
CA ALA A 46 -1.82 -20.84 -1.57
C ALA A 46 -0.86 -20.24 -2.59
N LEU A 47 -1.10 -18.99 -3.02
CA LEU A 47 -0.21 -18.25 -3.91
C LEU A 47 1.20 -18.12 -3.31
N ASP A 48 1.33 -17.67 -2.06
CA ASP A 48 2.63 -17.50 -1.40
C ASP A 48 3.41 -18.82 -1.30
N VAL A 49 2.72 -19.92 -0.98
CA VAL A 49 3.32 -21.26 -0.96
C VAL A 49 3.80 -21.69 -2.35
N VAL A 50 2.99 -21.52 -3.39
CA VAL A 50 3.39 -21.86 -4.76
C VAL A 50 4.60 -21.02 -5.18
N LEU A 51 4.56 -19.70 -4.96
CA LEU A 51 5.67 -18.79 -5.28
C LEU A 51 6.96 -19.14 -4.53
N SER A 52 6.87 -19.56 -3.26
CA SER A 52 8.04 -20.02 -2.49
C SER A 52 8.69 -21.29 -3.04
N LYS A 53 7.94 -22.07 -3.84
CA LYS A 53 8.41 -23.28 -4.50
C LYS A 53 8.86 -23.03 -5.95
N VAL A 54 8.74 -21.81 -6.48
CA VAL A 54 9.21 -21.47 -7.82
C VAL A 54 10.73 -21.40 -7.82
N GLU A 55 11.36 -22.50 -8.20
CA GLU A 55 12.81 -22.65 -8.29
C GLU A 55 13.21 -23.44 -9.55
N VAL A 56 14.47 -23.33 -9.95
CA VAL A 56 15.03 -24.04 -11.10
C VAL A 56 14.85 -25.55 -10.93
N GLY A 57 14.38 -26.22 -11.99
CA GLY A 57 14.16 -27.67 -12.00
C GLY A 57 12.78 -28.13 -11.56
N LYS A 58 11.92 -27.25 -11.01
CA LYS A 58 10.51 -27.58 -10.76
C LYS A 58 9.69 -27.60 -12.04
N THR A 59 8.61 -28.37 -12.05
CA THR A 59 7.69 -28.43 -13.20
C THR A 59 6.38 -27.69 -12.92
N PRO A 60 5.68 -27.19 -13.95
CA PRO A 60 4.34 -26.60 -13.80
C PRO A 60 3.34 -27.51 -13.08
N LEU A 61 3.39 -28.82 -13.31
CA LEU A 61 2.52 -29.80 -12.65
C LEU A 61 2.75 -29.85 -11.15
N GLU A 62 4.00 -29.97 -10.70
CA GLU A 62 4.33 -30.00 -9.27
C GLU A 62 3.85 -28.73 -8.56
N LEU A 63 4.03 -27.57 -9.20
CA LEU A 63 3.61 -26.28 -8.67
C LEU A 63 2.07 -26.15 -8.65
N SER A 64 1.41 -26.64 -9.69
CA SER A 64 -0.05 -26.63 -9.78
C SER A 64 -0.69 -27.56 -8.73
N GLN A 65 -0.13 -28.76 -8.54
CA GLN A 65 -0.56 -29.69 -7.49
C GLN A 65 -0.37 -29.09 -6.10
N ALA A 66 0.79 -28.47 -5.85
CA ALA A 66 1.07 -27.82 -4.58
C ALA A 66 0.04 -26.72 -4.23
N GLY A 67 -0.42 -25.95 -5.21
CA GLY A 67 -1.45 -24.92 -5.00
C GLY A 67 -2.80 -25.53 -4.61
N ASP A 68 -3.26 -26.51 -5.39
CA ASP A 68 -4.56 -27.18 -5.14
C ASP A 68 -4.57 -27.91 -3.78
N GLU A 69 -3.49 -28.60 -3.43
CA GLU A 69 -3.34 -29.29 -2.14
C GLU A 69 -3.46 -28.32 -0.96
N VAL A 70 -2.81 -27.16 -1.05
CA VAL A 70 -2.89 -26.13 0.01
C VAL A 70 -4.31 -25.61 0.14
N ILE A 71 -4.99 -25.33 -0.98
CA ILE A 71 -6.37 -24.87 -0.97
C ILE A 71 -7.27 -25.90 -0.29
N GLU A 72 -7.18 -27.17 -0.68
CA GLU A 72 -7.98 -28.26 -0.10
C GLU A 72 -7.70 -28.45 1.39
N GLU A 73 -6.43 -28.46 1.80
CA GLU A 73 -6.04 -28.67 3.20
C GLU A 73 -6.55 -27.54 4.10
N LYS A 74 -6.46 -26.29 3.64
CA LYS A 74 -6.94 -25.12 4.38
C LYS A 74 -8.46 -25.08 4.43
N CYS A 75 -9.14 -25.36 3.33
CA CYS A 75 -10.59 -25.42 3.28
C CYS A 75 -11.15 -26.48 4.23
N LYS A 76 -10.51 -27.65 4.36
CA LYS A 76 -10.92 -28.70 5.31
C LYS A 76 -10.96 -28.25 6.78
N LYS A 77 -10.17 -27.22 7.15
CA LYS A 77 -10.02 -26.76 8.54
C LYS A 77 -11.02 -25.66 8.95
N ILE A 78 -11.67 -25.00 8.00
CA ILE A 78 -12.59 -23.88 8.27
C ILE A 78 -14.04 -24.27 7.97
N PHE A 79 -15.01 -23.58 8.60
CA PHE A 79 -16.44 -23.82 8.39
C PHE A 79 -16.82 -25.33 8.45
N THR A 80 -16.33 -26.03 9.46
CA THR A 80 -16.51 -27.49 9.64
C THR A 80 -17.85 -27.85 10.28
N LYS A 81 -18.44 -26.92 11.03
CA LYS A 81 -19.77 -27.10 11.62
C LYS A 81 -20.84 -26.92 10.54
N LYS A 82 -21.87 -27.77 10.58
CA LYS A 82 -23.05 -27.64 9.73
C LYS A 82 -23.83 -26.39 10.12
N VAL A 83 -24.24 -25.60 9.13
CA VAL A 83 -25.11 -24.42 9.30
C VAL A 83 -26.47 -24.80 8.74
N LYS A 84 -27.54 -24.64 9.55
CA LYS A 84 -28.90 -25.10 9.21
C LYS A 84 -28.97 -26.56 8.71
N GLY A 85 -28.13 -27.44 9.27
CA GLY A 85 -28.07 -28.86 8.88
C GLY A 85 -27.32 -29.16 7.56
N ARG A 86 -26.89 -28.13 6.81
CA ARG A 86 -26.12 -28.27 5.56
C ARG A 86 -24.62 -28.06 5.81
N THR A 87 -23.79 -28.80 5.09
CA THR A 87 -22.34 -28.60 5.09
C THR A 87 -22.01 -27.45 4.15
N ILE A 88 -21.18 -26.50 4.60
CA ILE A 88 -20.72 -25.40 3.72
C ILE A 88 -19.73 -25.97 2.70
N GLU A 89 -20.09 -25.85 1.43
CA GLU A 89 -19.25 -26.16 0.28
C GLU A 89 -18.05 -25.20 0.21
N LYS A 90 -16.88 -25.70 -0.12
CA LYS A 90 -15.63 -24.93 -0.12
C LYS A 90 -14.54 -25.71 -0.81
N GLY A 91 -13.62 -25.01 -1.45
CA GLY A 91 -12.52 -25.63 -2.18
C GLY A 91 -11.98 -24.73 -3.28
N VAL A 92 -11.47 -25.38 -4.32
CA VAL A 92 -10.92 -24.74 -5.51
C VAL A 92 -12.05 -24.11 -6.32
N ALA A 93 -11.95 -22.80 -6.59
CA ALA A 93 -12.85 -22.08 -7.49
C ALA A 93 -12.26 -21.90 -8.89
N PHE A 94 -10.94 -21.83 -8.98
CA PHE A 94 -10.20 -21.86 -10.23
C PHE A 94 -8.95 -22.70 -9.97
N PRO A 95 -8.70 -23.77 -10.75
CA PRO A 95 -7.58 -24.66 -10.50
C PRO A 95 -6.26 -23.92 -10.63
N THR A 96 -5.27 -24.33 -9.84
CA THR A 96 -3.95 -23.72 -9.92
C THR A 96 -3.36 -23.98 -11.30
N CYS A 97 -3.09 -22.88 -12.01
CA CYS A 97 -2.49 -22.85 -13.33
C CYS A 97 -1.13 -22.16 -13.24
N VAL A 98 -0.11 -22.75 -13.88
CA VAL A 98 1.27 -22.26 -13.87
C VAL A 98 1.74 -22.11 -15.31
N SER A 99 1.70 -20.88 -15.82
CA SER A 99 2.05 -20.54 -17.20
C SER A 99 3.47 -19.97 -17.25
N ILE A 100 4.30 -20.41 -18.20
CA ILE A 100 5.71 -20.02 -18.30
C ILE A 100 5.94 -19.16 -19.54
N ASN A 101 6.73 -18.08 -19.43
CA ASN A 101 7.18 -17.21 -20.52
C ASN A 101 6.05 -16.70 -21.43
N GLU A 102 6.04 -17.07 -22.70
CA GLU A 102 5.03 -16.67 -23.70
C GLU A 102 3.66 -17.33 -23.47
N CYS A 103 3.57 -18.33 -22.59
CA CYS A 103 2.30 -18.91 -22.19
C CYS A 103 1.51 -17.88 -21.35
N VAL A 104 0.34 -17.51 -21.83
CA VAL A 104 -0.47 -16.44 -21.27
C VAL A 104 -1.24 -16.92 -20.04
N CYS A 105 -1.97 -18.03 -20.15
CA CYS A 105 -2.89 -18.48 -19.12
C CYS A 105 -3.29 -19.97 -19.25
N HIS A 106 -3.98 -20.45 -18.20
CA HIS A 106 -4.68 -21.74 -18.14
C HIS A 106 -3.82 -23.02 -18.24
N ASN A 107 -2.49 -22.90 -18.14
CA ASN A 107 -1.63 -24.07 -18.14
C ASN A 107 -1.73 -24.87 -16.82
N SER A 108 -2.54 -25.92 -16.82
CA SER A 108 -2.69 -26.88 -15.70
C SER A 108 -2.48 -28.30 -16.22
N PRO A 109 -1.22 -28.72 -16.47
CA PRO A 109 -0.92 -29.93 -17.22
C PRO A 109 -1.33 -31.22 -16.48
N LEU A 110 -1.49 -32.29 -17.26
CA LEU A 110 -1.73 -33.65 -16.76
C LEU A 110 -0.43 -34.38 -16.42
N ALA A 111 -0.52 -35.44 -15.62
CA ALA A 111 0.66 -36.25 -15.26
C ALA A 111 1.24 -37.00 -16.47
N SER A 112 0.41 -37.34 -17.46
CA SER A 112 0.88 -37.98 -18.70
C SER A 112 1.50 -37.01 -19.72
N GLU A 113 1.48 -35.70 -19.47
CA GLU A 113 2.01 -34.70 -20.38
C GLU A 113 3.45 -34.35 -20.05
N ALA A 114 4.33 -34.41 -21.06
CA ALA A 114 5.72 -34.02 -20.92
C ALA A 114 5.81 -32.52 -20.60
N GLN A 115 6.67 -32.17 -19.65
CA GLN A 115 6.84 -30.81 -19.18
C GLN A 115 8.31 -30.46 -19.11
N GLU A 116 8.63 -29.26 -19.56
CA GLU A 116 9.95 -28.71 -19.35
C GLU A 116 10.05 -28.17 -17.91
N PRO A 117 11.12 -28.52 -17.18
CA PRO A 117 11.42 -27.90 -15.89
C PRO A 117 11.74 -26.42 -16.05
N LEU A 118 11.44 -25.65 -15.01
CA LEU A 118 11.76 -24.23 -14.90
C LEU A 118 13.26 -23.98 -15.01
N LYS A 119 13.61 -22.97 -15.79
CA LYS A 119 14.98 -22.50 -16.00
C LYS A 119 15.17 -21.16 -15.30
N GLU A 120 16.42 -20.83 -14.98
CA GLU A 120 16.74 -19.53 -14.41
C GLU A 120 16.35 -18.41 -15.38
N GLY A 121 15.67 -17.39 -14.88
CA GLY A 121 15.18 -16.27 -15.66
C GLY A 121 13.79 -16.43 -16.27
N ASP A 122 13.18 -17.61 -16.21
CA ASP A 122 11.81 -17.84 -16.70
C ASP A 122 10.79 -16.93 -15.97
N LEU A 123 9.76 -16.49 -16.68
CA LEU A 123 8.64 -15.74 -16.11
C LEU A 123 7.46 -16.67 -15.85
N VAL A 124 7.17 -16.91 -14.58
CA VAL A 124 6.14 -17.82 -14.12
C VAL A 124 4.93 -17.03 -13.65
N LYS A 125 3.78 -17.27 -14.30
CA LYS A 125 2.47 -16.73 -13.92
C LYS A 125 1.72 -17.83 -13.18
N VAL A 126 1.38 -17.58 -11.93
CA VAL A 126 0.55 -18.47 -11.10
C VAL A 126 -0.83 -17.86 -11.00
N ASP A 127 -1.87 -18.59 -11.39
CA ASP A 127 -3.29 -18.17 -11.31
C ASP A 127 -4.10 -19.26 -10.59
N LEU A 128 -4.85 -18.89 -9.55
CA LEU A 128 -5.65 -19.80 -8.74
C LEU A 128 -6.84 -19.09 -8.09
N GLY A 129 -7.82 -19.87 -7.65
CA GLY A 129 -9.02 -19.35 -6.99
C GLY A 129 -9.57 -20.26 -5.92
N VAL A 130 -10.20 -19.66 -4.91
CA VAL A 130 -10.82 -20.35 -3.77
C VAL A 130 -12.26 -19.87 -3.64
N HIS A 131 -13.18 -20.78 -3.28
CA HIS A 131 -14.53 -20.39 -2.88
C HIS A 131 -14.88 -20.94 -1.50
N ILE A 132 -15.74 -20.19 -0.80
CA ILE A 132 -16.43 -20.64 0.40
C ILE A 132 -17.90 -20.33 0.19
N ASP A 133 -18.76 -21.35 0.25
CA ASP A 133 -20.20 -21.27 0.02
C ASP A 133 -20.56 -20.65 -1.36
N GLY A 134 -19.69 -20.86 -2.34
CA GLY A 134 -19.80 -20.28 -3.69
C GLY A 134 -19.29 -18.85 -3.82
N PHE A 135 -18.86 -18.18 -2.75
CA PHE A 135 -18.24 -16.85 -2.84
C PHE A 135 -16.78 -16.97 -3.26
N VAL A 136 -16.46 -16.49 -4.45
CA VAL A 136 -15.18 -16.72 -5.16
C VAL A 136 -14.18 -15.59 -4.90
N SER A 137 -12.94 -15.98 -4.59
CA SER A 137 -11.77 -15.09 -4.54
C SER A 137 -10.64 -15.69 -5.38
N VAL A 138 -10.28 -14.99 -6.46
CA VAL A 138 -9.22 -15.36 -7.41
C VAL A 138 -7.99 -14.48 -7.25
N VAL A 139 -6.82 -15.01 -7.62
CA VAL A 139 -5.55 -14.28 -7.59
C VAL A 139 -4.58 -14.82 -8.63
N ALA A 140 -3.85 -13.91 -9.28
CA ALA A 140 -2.71 -14.27 -10.11
C ALA A 140 -1.53 -13.34 -9.88
N HIS A 141 -0.32 -13.90 -10.00
CA HIS A 141 0.92 -13.17 -9.86
C HIS A 141 2.00 -13.71 -10.78
N THR A 142 2.79 -12.81 -11.36
CA THR A 142 3.96 -13.17 -12.16
C THR A 142 5.23 -12.98 -11.34
N VAL A 143 6.13 -13.96 -11.38
CA VAL A 143 7.46 -13.91 -10.76
C VAL A 143 8.53 -14.37 -11.76
N ARG A 144 9.76 -13.91 -11.59
CA ARG A 144 10.92 -14.39 -12.34
C ARG A 144 11.63 -15.49 -11.54
N VAL A 145 11.95 -16.62 -12.17
CA VAL A 145 12.72 -17.71 -11.56
C VAL A 145 14.16 -17.27 -11.33
N GLY A 146 14.69 -17.54 -10.13
CA GLY A 146 16.06 -17.21 -9.76
C GLY A 146 16.12 -16.43 -8.44
N PRO A 147 17.30 -15.94 -8.05
CA PRO A 147 17.43 -15.10 -6.86
C PRO A 147 16.52 -13.87 -6.97
N ALA A 148 15.92 -13.49 -5.83
CA ALA A 148 15.11 -12.28 -5.78
C ALA A 148 15.97 -11.09 -6.27
N PRO A 149 15.45 -10.28 -7.20
CA PRO A 149 16.22 -9.18 -7.76
C PRO A 149 16.60 -8.21 -6.65
N THR A 150 17.82 -7.68 -6.72
CA THR A 150 18.36 -6.75 -5.73
C THR A 150 18.48 -5.35 -6.35
N ALA A 151 18.71 -4.34 -5.52
CA ALA A 151 18.99 -2.99 -6.03
C ALA A 151 20.26 -2.93 -6.93
N GLU A 152 21.15 -3.91 -6.80
CA GLU A 152 22.37 -4.05 -7.60
C GLU A 152 22.10 -4.80 -8.92
N GLU A 153 21.18 -5.77 -8.89
CA GLU A 153 20.76 -6.58 -10.04
C GLU A 153 19.24 -6.56 -10.25
N PRO A 154 18.67 -5.42 -10.67
CA PRO A 154 17.26 -5.34 -11.01
C PRO A 154 16.98 -6.05 -12.35
N ILE A 155 15.75 -6.51 -12.55
CA ILE A 155 15.22 -6.95 -13.83
C ILE A 155 15.27 -5.76 -14.80
N LYS A 156 15.85 -5.94 -15.99
CA LYS A 156 16.01 -4.86 -16.97
C LYS A 156 15.32 -5.13 -18.29
N GLY A 157 15.25 -4.10 -19.13
CA GLY A 157 14.82 -4.20 -20.52
C GLY A 157 13.32 -4.47 -20.70
N PRO A 158 12.91 -5.16 -21.78
CA PRO A 158 11.50 -5.37 -22.11
C PRO A 158 10.71 -6.10 -21.02
N VAL A 159 11.35 -6.98 -20.25
CA VAL A 159 10.70 -7.66 -19.11
C VAL A 159 10.28 -6.64 -18.06
N ALA A 160 11.13 -5.65 -17.80
CA ALA A 160 10.83 -4.59 -16.85
C ALA A 160 9.62 -3.75 -17.27
N ASP A 161 9.55 -3.42 -18.57
CA ASP A 161 8.48 -2.64 -19.14
C ASP A 161 7.12 -3.32 -19.01
N VAL A 162 7.02 -4.57 -19.46
CA VAL A 162 5.76 -5.33 -19.39
C VAL A 162 5.34 -5.54 -17.94
N PHE A 163 6.29 -5.79 -17.04
CA PHE A 163 6.00 -5.99 -15.62
C PHE A 163 5.46 -4.73 -14.95
N LEU A 164 6.12 -3.58 -15.15
CA LEU A 164 5.66 -2.31 -14.61
C LEU A 164 4.35 -1.84 -15.23
N ALA A 165 4.14 -2.10 -16.52
CA ALA A 165 2.89 -1.78 -17.21
C ALA A 165 1.71 -2.58 -16.63
N ALA A 166 1.85 -3.90 -16.51
CA ALA A 166 0.83 -4.76 -15.92
C ALA A 166 0.54 -4.39 -14.45
N LEU A 167 1.60 -4.07 -13.69
CA LEU A 167 1.47 -3.63 -12.30
C LEU A 167 0.67 -2.33 -12.20
N THR A 168 1.07 -1.33 -12.98
CA THR A 168 0.43 -0.01 -13.03
C THR A 168 -1.02 -0.14 -13.48
N ALA A 169 -1.28 -0.91 -14.53
CA ALA A 169 -2.62 -1.19 -15.03
C ALA A 169 -3.50 -1.84 -13.95
N SER A 170 -2.99 -2.80 -13.19
CA SER A 170 -3.74 -3.41 -12.09
C SER A 170 -4.14 -2.40 -11.00
N GLU A 171 -3.25 -1.49 -10.62
CA GLU A 171 -3.54 -0.46 -9.61
C GLU A 171 -4.51 0.60 -10.11
N VAL A 172 -4.36 1.01 -11.37
CA VAL A 172 -5.27 1.95 -12.03
C VAL A 172 -6.67 1.34 -12.14
N ALA A 173 -6.78 0.08 -12.57
CA ALA A 173 -8.05 -0.63 -12.66
C ALA A 173 -8.73 -0.70 -11.28
N ILE A 174 -8.02 -1.12 -10.23
CA ILE A 174 -8.56 -1.18 -8.86
C ILE A 174 -9.08 0.18 -8.37
N LYS A 175 -8.41 1.29 -8.72
CA LYS A 175 -8.85 2.64 -8.35
C LYS A 175 -10.05 3.14 -9.15
N LEU A 176 -10.16 2.71 -10.42
CA LEU A 176 -11.23 3.13 -11.32
C LEU A 176 -12.50 2.30 -11.16
N ILE A 177 -12.40 1.04 -10.76
CA ILE A 177 -13.56 0.20 -10.45
C ILE A 177 -14.08 0.60 -9.08
N LYS A 178 -14.89 1.66 -9.05
CA LYS A 178 -15.57 2.21 -7.87
C LYS A 178 -17.00 2.62 -8.23
N PRO A 179 -17.94 2.65 -7.29
CA PRO A 179 -19.33 3.01 -7.58
C PRO A 179 -19.44 4.34 -8.33
N GLY A 180 -20.24 4.37 -9.39
CA GLY A 180 -20.48 5.56 -10.24
C GLY A 180 -19.47 5.76 -11.39
N ASN A 181 -18.41 4.95 -11.48
CA ASN A 181 -17.58 4.83 -12.67
C ASN A 181 -18.13 3.75 -13.61
N SER A 182 -17.69 3.75 -14.87
CA SER A 182 -18.07 2.74 -15.87
C SER A 182 -16.90 1.87 -16.31
N ASN A 183 -17.22 0.70 -16.86
CA ASN A 183 -16.24 -0.21 -17.47
C ASN A 183 -15.43 0.44 -18.60
N LYS A 184 -16.05 1.26 -19.46
CA LYS A 184 -15.35 2.03 -20.50
C LYS A 184 -14.20 2.87 -19.97
N GLN A 185 -14.39 3.54 -18.84
CA GLN A 185 -13.32 4.37 -18.24
C GLN A 185 -12.11 3.53 -17.84
N VAL A 186 -12.34 2.28 -17.41
CA VAL A 186 -11.28 1.33 -17.07
C VAL A 186 -10.56 0.90 -18.34
N THR A 187 -11.29 0.45 -19.36
CA THR A 187 -10.73 0.02 -20.66
C THR A 187 -9.88 1.12 -21.31
N GLU A 188 -10.37 2.35 -21.37
CA GLU A 188 -9.61 3.50 -21.88
C GLU A 188 -8.33 3.76 -21.07
N ALA A 189 -8.37 3.56 -19.75
CA ALA A 189 -7.18 3.71 -18.91
C ALA A 189 -6.17 2.59 -19.16
N MET A 190 -6.62 1.36 -19.41
CA MET A 190 -5.73 0.24 -19.77
C MET A 190 -5.00 0.53 -21.09
N ALA A 191 -5.72 1.06 -22.09
CA ALA A 191 -5.13 1.48 -23.36
C ALA A 191 -4.05 2.56 -23.18
N ARG A 192 -4.31 3.57 -22.34
CA ARG A 192 -3.32 4.61 -22.03
C ARG A 192 -2.09 4.07 -21.30
N VAL A 193 -2.26 3.09 -20.41
CA VAL A 193 -1.13 2.43 -19.73
C VAL A 193 -0.33 1.60 -20.72
N ALA A 194 -0.98 0.86 -21.62
CA ALA A 194 -0.31 0.09 -22.67
C ALA A 194 0.55 1.01 -23.57
N GLU A 195 -0.03 2.10 -24.08
CA GLU A 195 0.67 3.12 -24.88
C GLU A 195 1.85 3.74 -24.12
N ALA A 196 1.64 4.11 -22.86
CA ALA A 196 2.62 4.72 -21.98
C ALA A 196 3.92 3.90 -21.83
N PHE A 197 3.80 2.58 -21.82
CA PHE A 197 4.93 1.67 -21.64
C PHE A 197 5.43 1.06 -22.96
N GLY A 198 4.74 1.30 -24.08
CA GLY A 198 5.08 0.72 -25.38
C GLY A 198 4.82 -0.79 -25.42
N VAL A 199 3.76 -1.24 -24.77
CA VAL A 199 3.38 -2.66 -24.66
C VAL A 199 1.93 -2.85 -25.09
N ASN A 200 1.49 -4.09 -25.28
CA ASN A 200 0.14 -4.39 -25.74
C ASN A 200 -0.68 -5.09 -24.64
N ALA A 201 -1.88 -4.58 -24.39
CA ALA A 201 -2.87 -5.29 -23.60
C ALA A 201 -3.32 -6.57 -24.32
N MET A 202 -3.49 -7.66 -23.58
CA MET A 202 -3.93 -8.94 -24.13
C MET A 202 -5.38 -8.86 -24.62
N GLN A 203 -5.58 -9.18 -25.90
CA GLN A 203 -6.89 -9.36 -26.50
C GLN A 203 -7.58 -10.57 -25.85
N GLY A 204 -8.88 -10.44 -25.58
CA GLY A 204 -9.68 -11.51 -24.98
C GLY A 204 -9.67 -11.54 -23.45
N THR A 205 -8.83 -10.75 -22.77
CA THR A 205 -8.84 -10.66 -21.30
C THR A 205 -10.05 -9.86 -20.81
N LEU A 206 -10.86 -10.49 -19.96
CA LEU A 206 -12.08 -9.94 -19.39
C LEU A 206 -12.00 -9.90 -17.86
N MET A 207 -12.44 -8.81 -17.27
CA MET A 207 -12.65 -8.68 -15.83
C MET A 207 -14.15 -8.85 -15.55
N HIS A 208 -14.50 -9.78 -14.67
CA HIS A 208 -15.90 -10.15 -14.44
C HIS A 208 -16.40 -9.67 -13.09
N GLN A 209 -17.66 -9.25 -13.05
CA GLN A 209 -18.40 -9.24 -11.81
C GLN A 209 -18.51 -10.69 -11.28
N MET A 210 -18.25 -10.89 -10.00
CA MET A 210 -18.42 -12.18 -9.35
C MET A 210 -19.64 -12.15 -8.42
N LYS A 211 -20.38 -13.26 -8.38
CA LYS A 211 -21.49 -13.50 -7.46
C LYS A 211 -21.33 -14.89 -6.84
N ARG A 212 -22.22 -15.25 -5.90
CA ARG A 212 -22.24 -16.60 -5.33
C ARG A 212 -22.43 -17.63 -6.46
N TYR A 213 -21.52 -18.60 -6.55
CA TYR A 213 -21.44 -19.65 -7.56
C TYR A 213 -21.25 -19.17 -9.01
N ILE A 214 -20.98 -17.88 -9.22
CA ILE A 214 -20.80 -17.28 -10.56
C ILE A 214 -19.47 -16.53 -10.58
N ILE A 215 -18.47 -17.13 -11.24
CA ILE A 215 -17.16 -16.52 -11.47
C ILE A 215 -17.16 -15.54 -12.66
N ASP A 216 -18.01 -15.79 -13.66
CA ASP A 216 -18.14 -14.97 -14.89
C ASP A 216 -19.52 -14.32 -14.91
N GLY A 217 -19.69 -13.21 -14.21
CA GLY A 217 -20.93 -12.46 -14.20
C GLY A 217 -21.12 -11.59 -15.45
N ASN A 218 -22.34 -11.08 -15.61
CA ASN A 218 -22.77 -10.36 -16.81
C ASN A 218 -22.16 -8.94 -16.94
N LYS A 219 -21.80 -8.29 -15.82
CA LYS A 219 -21.10 -7.01 -15.86
C LYS A 219 -19.62 -7.29 -16.12
N VAL A 220 -19.14 -6.88 -17.30
CA VAL A 220 -17.80 -7.21 -17.79
C VAL A 220 -17.03 -5.95 -18.14
N ILE A 221 -15.73 -5.96 -17.86
CA ILE A 221 -14.77 -4.96 -18.32
C ILE A 221 -13.83 -5.65 -19.28
N ILE A 222 -13.72 -5.14 -20.50
CA ILE A 222 -12.77 -5.66 -21.49
C ILE A 222 -11.43 -4.95 -21.31
N LEU A 223 -10.32 -5.70 -21.32
CA LEU A 223 -8.99 -5.10 -21.15
C LEU A 223 -8.56 -4.26 -22.37
N ARG A 224 -8.92 -4.74 -23.56
CA ARG A 224 -8.61 -4.14 -24.86
C ARG A 224 -9.83 -4.21 -25.77
N GLU A 225 -10.25 -3.08 -26.32
CA GLU A 225 -11.32 -3.07 -27.34
C GLU A 225 -10.88 -3.84 -28.58
N ASP A 226 -11.82 -4.62 -29.12
CA ASP A 226 -11.63 -5.36 -30.36
C ASP A 226 -12.88 -5.25 -31.24
N VAL A 227 -12.70 -5.46 -32.55
CA VAL A 227 -13.80 -5.37 -33.51
C VAL A 227 -14.80 -6.51 -33.30
N ASP A 228 -14.29 -7.69 -32.96
CA ASP A 228 -15.06 -8.93 -32.85
C ASP A 228 -15.62 -9.16 -31.43
N GLN A 229 -15.10 -8.42 -30.44
CA GLN A 229 -15.49 -8.57 -29.04
C GLN A 229 -15.93 -7.23 -28.43
N LYS A 230 -17.22 -7.11 -28.12
CA LYS A 230 -17.81 -5.94 -27.46
C LYS A 230 -18.49 -6.35 -26.17
N VAL A 231 -18.45 -5.46 -25.19
CA VAL A 231 -19.14 -5.61 -23.90
C VAL A 231 -20.12 -4.46 -23.71
N ASP A 232 -21.20 -4.72 -22.98
CA ASP A 232 -22.20 -3.70 -22.69
C ASP A 232 -21.64 -2.61 -21.76
N ASP A 233 -22.15 -1.38 -21.90
CA ASP A 233 -21.81 -0.29 -21.00
C ASP A 233 -22.42 -0.55 -19.63
N VAL A 234 -21.57 -0.69 -18.61
CA VAL A 234 -22.02 -0.91 -17.24
C VAL A 234 -21.45 0.14 -16.31
N VAL A 235 -22.26 0.54 -15.33
CA VAL A 235 -21.84 1.38 -14.20
C VAL A 235 -21.66 0.47 -12.99
N PHE A 236 -20.56 0.68 -12.29
CA PHE A 236 -20.26 -0.06 -11.07
C PHE A 236 -21.15 0.43 -9.93
N GLU A 237 -21.63 -0.52 -9.14
CA GLU A 237 -22.52 -0.27 -8.01
C GLU A 237 -21.87 -0.71 -6.70
N GLN A 238 -22.30 -0.09 -5.61
CA GLN A 238 -21.88 -0.50 -4.28
C GLN A 238 -22.39 -1.91 -3.96
N GLY A 239 -21.58 -2.71 -3.28
CA GLY A 239 -21.92 -4.09 -2.93
C GLY A 239 -21.51 -5.12 -3.98
N GLU A 240 -20.99 -4.69 -5.13
CA GLU A 240 -20.49 -5.59 -6.16
C GLU A 240 -19.06 -6.08 -5.89
N ILE A 241 -18.72 -7.20 -6.52
CA ILE A 241 -17.41 -7.86 -6.43
C ILE A 241 -16.89 -8.02 -7.85
N TYR A 242 -15.61 -7.74 -8.08
CA TYR A 242 -14.99 -7.91 -9.39
C TYR A 242 -13.66 -8.65 -9.30
N SER A 243 -13.38 -9.47 -10.30
CA SER A 243 -12.04 -10.00 -10.58
C SER A 243 -11.32 -9.04 -11.52
N VAL A 244 -10.38 -8.26 -10.99
CA VAL A 244 -9.48 -7.43 -11.80
C VAL A 244 -8.45 -8.34 -12.43
N ASP A 245 -8.46 -8.47 -13.75
CA ASP A 245 -7.59 -9.36 -14.51
C ASP A 245 -6.81 -8.59 -15.58
N VAL A 246 -5.49 -8.49 -15.41
CA VAL A 246 -4.60 -7.68 -16.25
C VAL A 246 -3.47 -8.54 -16.79
N ALA A 247 -3.44 -8.72 -18.11
CA ALA A 247 -2.36 -9.40 -18.82
C ALA A 247 -1.83 -8.50 -19.94
N PHE A 248 -0.52 -8.23 -19.92
CA PHE A 248 0.16 -7.37 -20.90
C PHE A 248 1.29 -8.16 -21.56
N SER A 249 1.58 -7.82 -22.82
CA SER A 249 2.56 -8.48 -23.68
C SER A 249 3.53 -7.48 -24.30
N SER A 250 4.79 -7.87 -24.47
CA SER A 250 5.73 -7.14 -25.35
C SER A 250 5.44 -7.37 -26.83
N GLY A 251 4.69 -8.41 -27.16
CA GLY A 251 4.29 -8.80 -28.51
C GLY A 251 3.06 -8.05 -29.02
N GLU A 252 2.25 -8.68 -29.87
CA GLU A 252 1.06 -8.06 -30.48
C GLU A 252 -0.14 -7.98 -29.52
N GLY A 253 -0.10 -8.72 -28.41
CA GLY A 253 -1.23 -8.87 -27.50
C GLY A 253 -2.36 -9.70 -28.11
N LYS A 254 -2.04 -10.60 -29.06
CA LYS A 254 -3.01 -11.41 -29.82
C LYS A 254 -2.71 -12.90 -29.63
N PRO A 255 -3.19 -13.48 -28.52
CA PRO A 255 -2.84 -14.84 -28.18
C PRO A 255 -3.43 -15.84 -29.18
N ARG A 256 -2.74 -16.96 -29.35
CA ARG A 256 -3.24 -18.11 -30.12
C ARG A 256 -3.39 -19.31 -29.20
N GLU A 257 -4.34 -20.17 -29.50
CA GLU A 257 -4.45 -21.44 -28.80
C GLU A 257 -3.18 -22.26 -29.00
N ALA A 258 -2.65 -22.78 -27.89
CA ALA A 258 -1.50 -23.66 -27.89
C ALA A 258 -1.84 -25.00 -28.57
N THR A 259 -0.81 -25.70 -29.03
CA THR A 259 -0.94 -27.12 -29.38
C THR A 259 -1.09 -28.01 -28.15
N SER A 260 -0.78 -27.50 -26.95
CA SER A 260 -0.98 -28.22 -25.70
C SER A 260 -2.47 -28.43 -25.43
N ARG A 261 -2.78 -29.48 -24.67
CA ARG A 261 -4.15 -29.87 -24.40
C ARG A 261 -4.82 -28.84 -23.49
N THR A 262 -6.06 -28.50 -23.80
CA THR A 262 -6.94 -27.81 -22.84
C THR A 262 -7.31 -28.77 -21.71
N THR A 263 -6.99 -28.41 -20.47
CA THR A 263 -7.25 -29.24 -19.29
C THR A 263 -8.18 -28.57 -18.28
N VAL A 264 -8.53 -27.30 -18.47
CA VAL A 264 -9.41 -26.52 -17.60
C VAL A 264 -10.76 -26.29 -18.29
N PHE A 265 -11.84 -26.57 -17.57
CA PHE A 265 -13.21 -26.53 -18.08
C PHE A 265 -14.17 -25.99 -17.03
N LYS A 266 -15.29 -25.45 -17.47
CA LYS A 266 -16.44 -25.06 -16.63
C LYS A 266 -17.71 -25.64 -17.23
N ARG A 267 -18.66 -26.07 -16.40
CA ARG A 267 -19.96 -26.56 -16.87
C ARG A 267 -20.76 -25.46 -17.57
N ALA A 268 -21.38 -25.77 -18.71
CA ALA A 268 -22.49 -25.00 -19.26
C ALA A 268 -23.78 -25.50 -18.60
N VAL A 269 -24.33 -24.73 -17.66
CA VAL A 269 -25.47 -25.16 -16.82
C VAL A 269 -26.80 -25.17 -17.56
N ASP A 270 -26.89 -24.39 -18.64
CA ASP A 270 -28.04 -24.19 -19.52
C ASP A 270 -28.12 -25.22 -20.66
N VAL A 271 -27.04 -25.98 -20.88
CA VAL A 271 -26.98 -27.01 -21.93
C VAL A 271 -27.22 -28.38 -21.30
N SER A 272 -28.19 -29.11 -21.85
CA SER A 272 -28.50 -30.49 -21.45
C SER A 272 -28.38 -31.43 -22.63
N TYR A 273 -27.62 -32.51 -22.45
CA TYR A 273 -27.44 -33.53 -23.45
C TYR A 273 -27.23 -34.90 -22.81
N ARG A 274 -27.83 -35.92 -23.40
CA ARG A 274 -27.73 -37.30 -22.92
C ARG A 274 -26.46 -37.98 -23.46
N LEU A 275 -25.40 -37.96 -22.65
CA LEU A 275 -24.09 -38.55 -22.97
C LEU A 275 -24.16 -40.06 -23.26
N LYS A 276 -23.57 -40.46 -24.38
CA LYS A 276 -23.57 -41.84 -24.89
C LYS A 276 -22.40 -42.65 -24.35
N MET A 277 -21.23 -42.04 -24.18
CA MET A 277 -20.03 -42.72 -23.72
C MET A 277 -20.02 -42.88 -22.19
N LYS A 278 -19.54 -44.03 -21.70
CA LYS A 278 -19.36 -44.27 -20.25
C LYS A 278 -18.35 -43.28 -19.64
N ALA A 279 -17.26 -43.00 -20.36
CA ALA A 279 -16.23 -42.05 -19.96
C ALA A 279 -16.80 -40.64 -19.79
N SER A 280 -17.68 -40.20 -20.69
CA SER A 280 -18.28 -38.87 -20.62
C SER A 280 -19.27 -38.75 -19.47
N ARG A 281 -20.08 -39.78 -19.21
CA ARG A 281 -20.92 -39.83 -18.00
C ARG A 281 -20.10 -39.79 -16.71
N TYR A 282 -18.93 -40.44 -16.67
CA TYR A 282 -18.02 -40.34 -15.53
C TYR A 282 -17.57 -38.88 -15.30
N VAL A 283 -17.05 -38.21 -16.34
CA VAL A 283 -16.62 -36.80 -16.25
C VAL A 283 -17.76 -35.89 -15.82
N PHE A 284 -18.94 -36.06 -16.43
CA PHE A 284 -20.10 -35.22 -16.14
C PHE A 284 -20.62 -35.42 -14.72
N ASN A 285 -20.61 -36.66 -14.20
CA ASN A 285 -21.00 -36.96 -12.83
C ASN A 285 -20.01 -36.36 -11.81
N GLU A 286 -18.70 -36.52 -12.03
CA GLU A 286 -17.68 -35.91 -11.16
C GLU A 286 -17.81 -34.39 -11.12
N MET A 287 -17.98 -33.77 -12.29
CA MET A 287 -18.23 -32.34 -12.42
C MET A 287 -19.48 -31.90 -11.65
N ASN A 288 -20.61 -32.57 -11.82
CA ASN A 288 -21.85 -32.18 -11.12
C ASN A 288 -21.74 -32.28 -9.61
N HIS A 289 -21.02 -33.29 -9.11
CA HIS A 289 -20.89 -33.51 -7.67
C HIS A 289 -19.85 -32.59 -7.02
N ARG A 290 -18.74 -32.27 -7.71
CA ARG A 290 -17.60 -31.57 -7.11
C ARG A 290 -17.44 -30.13 -7.58
N PHE A 291 -17.82 -29.85 -8.83
CA PHE A 291 -17.56 -28.59 -9.53
C PHE A 291 -18.80 -28.14 -10.34
N PRO A 292 -19.98 -28.02 -9.72
CA PRO A 292 -21.24 -27.86 -10.46
C PRO A 292 -21.30 -26.60 -11.32
N THR A 293 -20.65 -25.52 -10.88
CA THR A 293 -20.70 -24.21 -11.56
C THR A 293 -19.33 -23.54 -11.72
N LEU A 294 -18.30 -24.05 -11.05
CA LEU A 294 -16.97 -23.44 -11.00
C LEU A 294 -15.97 -24.18 -11.90
N PRO A 295 -14.97 -23.48 -12.46
CA PRO A 295 -13.91 -24.09 -13.23
C PRO A 295 -13.17 -25.21 -12.49
N PHE A 296 -12.83 -26.27 -13.22
CA PHE A 296 -12.06 -27.40 -12.72
C PHE A 296 -11.03 -27.87 -13.74
N THR A 297 -10.00 -28.56 -13.27
CA THR A 297 -8.99 -29.19 -14.13
C THR A 297 -9.23 -30.70 -14.22
N LEU A 298 -8.96 -31.30 -15.39
CA LEU A 298 -8.99 -32.76 -15.55
C LEU A 298 -8.05 -33.49 -14.59
N ARG A 299 -6.98 -32.82 -14.09
CA ARG A 299 -6.08 -33.36 -13.06
C ARG A 299 -6.80 -33.67 -11.75
N ALA A 300 -7.91 -32.99 -11.44
CA ALA A 300 -8.66 -33.22 -10.22
C ALA A 300 -9.51 -34.51 -10.28
N LEU A 301 -9.62 -35.14 -11.44
CA LEU A 301 -10.36 -36.39 -11.65
C LEU A 301 -9.45 -37.59 -11.41
N GLU A 302 -9.98 -38.61 -10.74
CA GLU A 302 -9.20 -39.79 -10.32
C GLU A 302 -8.66 -40.60 -11.50
N ASP A 303 -9.46 -40.79 -12.55
CA ASP A 303 -9.07 -41.54 -13.75
C ASP A 303 -8.78 -40.60 -14.92
N GLU A 304 -7.50 -40.26 -15.09
CA GLU A 304 -7.02 -39.38 -16.16
C GLU A 304 -7.38 -39.90 -17.57
N LYS A 305 -7.38 -41.22 -17.77
CA LYS A 305 -7.68 -41.82 -19.08
C LYS A 305 -9.16 -41.66 -19.42
N GLN A 306 -10.04 -41.93 -18.46
CA GLN A 306 -11.48 -41.69 -18.61
C GLN A 306 -11.77 -40.19 -18.77
N ALA A 307 -11.08 -39.34 -18.01
CA ALA A 307 -11.21 -37.88 -18.11
C ALA A 307 -10.91 -37.38 -19.53
N ARG A 308 -9.76 -37.77 -20.07
CA ARG A 308 -9.31 -37.39 -21.42
C ARG A 308 -10.22 -37.88 -22.55
N MET A 309 -10.79 -39.08 -22.40
CA MET A 309 -11.74 -39.61 -23.39
C MET A 309 -13.12 -38.99 -23.24
N GLY A 310 -13.57 -38.80 -22.00
CA GLY A 310 -14.91 -38.35 -21.67
C GLY A 310 -15.18 -36.90 -22.08
N VAL A 311 -14.18 -36.04 -21.90
CA VAL A 311 -14.28 -34.60 -22.19
C VAL A 311 -14.58 -34.30 -23.66
N VAL A 312 -14.18 -35.17 -24.60
CA VAL A 312 -14.37 -34.98 -26.04
C VAL A 312 -15.85 -34.94 -26.41
N GLU A 313 -16.68 -35.86 -25.88
CA GLU A 313 -18.12 -35.84 -26.11
C GLU A 313 -18.78 -34.65 -25.42
N CYS A 314 -18.34 -34.29 -24.21
CA CYS A 314 -18.88 -33.17 -23.48
C CYS A 314 -18.66 -31.83 -24.21
N LEU A 315 -17.46 -31.61 -24.76
CA LEU A 315 -17.16 -30.43 -25.58
C LEU A 315 -17.94 -30.44 -26.89
N LYS A 316 -18.05 -31.59 -27.56
CA LYS A 316 -18.78 -31.72 -28.83
C LYS A 316 -20.26 -31.34 -28.70
N HIS A 317 -20.83 -31.47 -27.50
CA HIS A 317 -22.22 -31.17 -27.22
C HIS A 317 -22.37 -29.94 -26.31
N ASP A 318 -21.35 -29.07 -26.27
CA ASP A 318 -21.37 -27.78 -25.58
C ASP A 318 -21.72 -27.86 -24.09
N LEU A 319 -21.51 -29.02 -23.45
CA LEU A 319 -21.73 -29.20 -22.00
C LEU A 319 -20.63 -28.54 -21.16
N LEU A 320 -19.52 -28.15 -21.78
CA LEU A 320 -18.35 -27.57 -21.14
C LEU A 320 -17.89 -26.33 -21.91
N HIS A 321 -17.60 -25.26 -21.17
CA HIS A 321 -16.81 -24.14 -21.66
C HIS A 321 -15.32 -24.44 -21.45
N PRO A 322 -14.52 -24.52 -22.53
CA PRO A 322 -13.08 -24.72 -22.41
C PRO A 322 -12.36 -23.43 -22.00
N TYR A 323 -11.31 -23.59 -21.19
CA TYR A 323 -10.33 -22.55 -20.90
C TYR A 323 -9.01 -22.93 -21.58
N PRO A 324 -8.85 -22.63 -22.88
CA PRO A 324 -7.70 -23.08 -23.64
C PRO A 324 -6.41 -22.46 -23.12
N VAL A 325 -5.31 -23.18 -23.28
CA VAL A 325 -3.96 -22.64 -23.04
C VAL A 325 -3.66 -21.68 -24.18
N LEU A 326 -3.38 -20.44 -23.84
CA LEU A 326 -3.10 -19.38 -24.79
C LEU A 326 -1.61 -19.07 -24.80
N MET A 327 -1.06 -18.84 -25.99
CA MET A 327 0.36 -18.55 -26.21
C MET A 327 0.51 -17.27 -27.02
N GLU A 328 1.44 -16.43 -26.60
CA GLU A 328 2.05 -15.42 -27.47
C GLU A 328 3.10 -16.04 -28.39
N ARG A 329 3.69 -15.24 -29.28
CA ARG A 329 4.78 -15.74 -30.13
C ARG A 329 5.98 -16.14 -29.28
N PRO A 330 6.75 -17.17 -29.68
CA PRO A 330 7.96 -17.55 -28.97
C PRO A 330 8.91 -16.37 -28.78
N GLY A 331 9.32 -16.11 -27.54
CA GLY A 331 10.20 -15.00 -27.17
C GLY A 331 9.49 -13.71 -26.75
N ASP A 332 8.18 -13.57 -27.01
CA ASP A 332 7.40 -12.45 -26.48
C ASP A 332 7.16 -12.63 -24.96
N ILE A 333 7.20 -11.52 -24.23
CA ILE A 333 7.12 -11.49 -22.77
C ILE A 333 5.69 -11.22 -22.35
N VAL A 334 5.14 -12.06 -21.49
CA VAL A 334 3.79 -11.90 -20.93
C VAL A 334 3.83 -11.82 -19.41
N VAL A 335 3.19 -10.78 -18.87
CA VAL A 335 2.98 -10.58 -17.43
C VAL A 335 1.50 -10.52 -17.13
N HIS A 336 1.10 -11.25 -16.08
CA HIS A 336 -0.27 -11.41 -15.64
C HIS A 336 -0.41 -11.12 -14.14
N PHE A 337 -1.37 -10.28 -13.80
CA PHE A 337 -1.82 -10.01 -12.43
C PHE A 337 -3.34 -10.10 -12.35
N LYS A 338 -3.83 -10.78 -11.32
CA LYS A 338 -5.26 -10.88 -11.04
C LYS A 338 -5.53 -10.67 -9.56
N ALA A 339 -6.58 -9.92 -9.24
CA ALA A 339 -6.98 -9.64 -7.87
C ALA A 339 -8.50 -9.54 -7.74
N THR A 340 -9.03 -9.92 -6.59
CA THR A 340 -10.43 -9.79 -6.20
C THR A 340 -10.61 -8.49 -5.42
N ILE A 341 -11.60 -7.69 -5.81
CA ILE A 341 -11.97 -6.44 -5.14
C ILE A 341 -13.43 -6.46 -4.69
N LEU A 342 -13.69 -5.80 -3.57
CA LEU A 342 -15.01 -5.63 -2.95
C LEU A 342 -15.38 -4.15 -2.97
N LEU A 343 -16.52 -3.78 -3.55
CA LEU A 343 -17.03 -2.41 -3.54
C LEU A 343 -17.82 -2.14 -2.25
N LEU A 344 -17.12 -1.90 -1.15
CA LEU A 344 -17.72 -1.66 0.17
C LEU A 344 -18.22 -0.21 0.30
N PRO A 345 -19.16 0.07 1.23
CA PRO A 345 -19.55 1.43 1.58
C PRO A 345 -18.37 2.35 1.95
N SER A 346 -17.33 1.79 2.57
CA SER A 346 -16.12 2.51 2.98
C SER A 346 -15.12 2.74 1.83
N GLY A 347 -15.38 2.20 0.64
CA GLY A 347 -14.51 2.26 -0.52
C GLY A 347 -14.19 0.89 -1.11
N THR A 348 -13.41 0.89 -2.20
CA THR A 348 -12.98 -0.34 -2.87
C THR A 348 -11.87 -1.03 -2.09
N ALA A 349 -12.08 -2.28 -1.68
CA ALA A 349 -11.12 -3.06 -0.93
C ALA A 349 -10.54 -4.20 -1.80
N LYS A 350 -9.22 -4.17 -2.03
CA LYS A 350 -8.47 -5.30 -2.61
C LYS A 350 -8.26 -6.37 -1.54
N VAL A 351 -8.77 -7.58 -1.76
CA VAL A 351 -8.68 -8.68 -0.78
C VAL A 351 -7.71 -9.79 -1.16
N THR A 352 -7.45 -9.98 -2.46
CA THR A 352 -6.41 -10.90 -2.93
C THR A 352 -5.29 -10.19 -3.69
N GLY A 353 -4.16 -10.88 -3.81
CA GLY A 353 -2.93 -10.38 -4.41
C GLY A 353 -1.92 -9.99 -3.34
N LEU A 354 -0.65 -10.22 -3.64
CA LEU A 354 0.42 -9.85 -2.73
C LEU A 354 0.45 -8.33 -2.53
N PRO A 355 0.76 -7.85 -1.30
CA PRO A 355 1.16 -6.46 -1.11
C PRO A 355 2.37 -6.20 -2.01
N HIS A 356 2.40 -5.06 -2.70
CA HIS A 356 3.59 -4.66 -3.45
C HIS A 356 4.73 -4.41 -2.46
N GLN A 357 5.45 -5.45 -2.07
CA GLN A 357 6.86 -5.31 -1.72
C GLN A 357 7.51 -4.73 -2.96
N SER A 358 8.14 -3.55 -2.82
CA SER A 358 9.27 -2.99 -3.58
C SER A 358 9.75 -3.60 -4.92
N ASN A 359 8.93 -4.23 -5.76
CA ASN A 359 9.40 -4.82 -7.01
C ASN A 359 9.60 -3.75 -8.09
N SER A 360 9.17 -2.50 -7.87
CA SER A 360 9.48 -1.41 -8.80
C SER A 360 10.91 -0.86 -8.66
N SER A 361 11.58 -1.05 -7.51
CA SER A 361 13.01 -0.72 -7.40
C SER A 361 13.92 -1.80 -8.00
N ASP A 362 13.37 -3.00 -8.15
CA ASP A 362 14.08 -4.19 -8.61
C ASP A 362 13.82 -4.44 -10.10
N ILE A 363 13.20 -3.47 -10.79
CA ILE A 363 12.80 -3.53 -12.19
C ILE A 363 13.16 -2.16 -12.84
N LEU A 364 14.22 -2.09 -13.65
CA LEU A 364 14.73 -0.87 -14.30
C LEU A 364 14.62 -0.94 -15.83
N LYS A 365 14.06 0.06 -16.50
CA LYS A 365 14.08 0.13 -17.97
C LYS A 365 15.49 0.50 -18.47
N ASP A 366 15.98 -0.17 -19.52
CA ASP A 366 17.23 0.21 -20.21
C ASP A 366 16.99 1.39 -21.17
N LYS A 367 17.99 2.27 -21.33
CA LYS A 367 17.95 3.40 -22.27
C LYS A 367 18.03 2.90 -23.73
N PRO A 368 17.28 3.47 -24.70
CA PRO A 368 17.42 3.11 -26.10
C PRO A 368 18.82 3.45 -26.64
N LYS A 369 19.35 2.61 -27.52
CA LYS A 369 20.50 2.92 -28.37
C LYS A 369 20.07 3.88 -29.47
N GLU A 370 20.89 4.88 -29.72
CA GLU A 370 20.74 5.82 -30.84
C GLU A 370 20.98 5.05 -32.16
N GLU A 371 19.94 4.90 -32.98
CA GLU A 371 20.08 4.52 -34.40
C GLU A 371 19.52 5.66 -35.26
N GLU A 372 20.28 5.96 -36.31
CA GLU A 372 20.18 7.12 -37.18
C GLU A 372 18.92 7.13 -38.06
N GLU A 373 18.55 8.34 -38.44
CA GLU A 373 17.30 8.79 -39.06
C GLU A 373 16.86 8.02 -40.32
N GLU A 374 15.60 7.59 -40.35
CA GLU A 374 14.74 7.67 -41.54
C GLU A 374 13.27 7.85 -41.11
N GLU A 375 12.55 8.72 -41.82
CA GLU A 375 11.24 9.29 -41.48
C GLU A 375 10.18 8.24 -41.11
N GLY A 376 9.71 8.25 -39.85
CA GLY A 376 8.59 7.41 -39.42
C GLY A 376 8.29 7.52 -37.92
N GLN A 377 7.00 7.65 -37.61
CA GLN A 377 6.36 7.71 -36.30
C GLN A 377 7.03 6.93 -35.14
N GLY A 378 7.09 7.57 -33.96
CA GLY A 378 7.05 6.89 -32.65
C GLY A 378 8.28 7.08 -31.76
N GLY A 379 8.07 7.62 -30.55
CA GLY A 379 9.12 7.68 -29.53
C GLY A 379 8.61 8.20 -28.19
N TYR A 380 8.21 7.31 -27.27
CA TYR A 380 7.81 7.64 -25.90
C TYR A 380 8.57 6.78 -24.89
N GLY A 381 9.23 7.39 -23.90
CA GLY A 381 9.90 6.69 -22.80
C GLY A 381 10.04 7.57 -21.55
N CYS A 382 9.72 7.03 -20.38
CA CYS A 382 9.58 7.67 -19.04
C CYS A 382 8.34 8.56 -18.85
N TYR A 383 7.72 9.03 -19.93
CA TYR A 383 6.52 9.86 -19.93
C TYR A 383 5.23 9.11 -19.56
N GLY A 384 5.23 7.76 -19.59
CA GLY A 384 4.04 6.94 -19.53
C GLY A 384 3.34 6.82 -18.17
N TYR A 385 4.10 6.62 -17.08
CA TYR A 385 3.55 6.53 -15.73
C TYR A 385 2.97 7.88 -15.27
N VAL A 386 3.65 8.98 -15.61
CA VAL A 386 3.21 10.35 -15.35
C VAL A 386 2.02 10.73 -16.23
N LYS A 387 2.01 10.42 -17.54
CA LYS A 387 0.84 10.64 -18.42
C LYS A 387 -0.38 9.84 -18.01
N ALA A 388 -0.21 8.60 -17.53
CA ALA A 388 -1.33 7.80 -17.03
C ALA A 388 -1.94 8.43 -15.76
N GLN A 389 -1.11 8.98 -14.86
CA GLN A 389 -1.55 9.76 -13.70
C GLN A 389 -2.17 11.12 -14.07
N GLU A 390 -1.62 11.83 -15.07
CA GLU A 390 -2.17 13.09 -15.60
C GLU A 390 -3.50 12.89 -16.35
N SER A 391 -3.64 11.76 -17.06
CA SER A 391 -4.88 11.39 -17.76
C SER A 391 -6.00 11.02 -16.79
N LEU A 392 -5.67 10.46 -15.62
CA LEU A 392 -6.61 10.24 -14.51
C LEU A 392 -7.12 11.57 -13.94
N ALA A 393 -6.25 12.57 -13.79
CA ALA A 393 -6.65 13.92 -13.35
C ALA A 393 -7.58 14.63 -14.36
N HIS A 394 -7.36 14.43 -15.67
CA HIS A 394 -8.20 15.04 -16.71
C HIS A 394 -9.62 14.45 -16.83
N LEU A 395 -9.82 13.18 -16.47
CA LEU A 395 -11.16 12.54 -16.49
C LEU A 395 -12.05 12.97 -15.32
N GLU A 396 -11.47 13.33 -14.18
CA GLU A 396 -12.23 13.86 -13.02
C GLU A 396 -12.68 15.32 -13.21
N ILE A 397 -12.00 16.09 -14.10
CA ILE A 397 -12.30 17.50 -14.37
C ILE A 397 -13.58 17.70 -15.21
N LYS A 398 -13.99 16.72 -16.04
CA LYS A 398 -15.14 16.90 -16.96
C LYS A 398 -16.54 16.73 -16.35
N ARG A 399 -16.68 16.32 -15.07
CA ARG A 399 -17.99 16.10 -14.42
C ARG A 399 -18.51 17.27 -13.57
N GLY A 400 -17.75 18.37 -13.43
CA GLY A 400 -18.08 19.49 -12.55
C GLY A 400 -19.11 20.50 -13.04
N HIS A 401 -19.85 20.25 -14.14
CA HIS A 401 -20.88 21.16 -14.66
C HIS A 401 -22.17 20.42 -14.99
N ARG A 402 -23.02 20.21 -13.96
CA ARG A 402 -24.46 20.46 -14.01
C ARG A 402 -25.02 20.43 -12.59
N SER A 403 -25.50 21.59 -12.18
CA SER A 403 -26.22 21.91 -10.96
C SER A 403 -27.49 21.09 -10.78
N LEU A 404 -27.83 20.73 -9.53
CA LEU A 404 -29.21 20.72 -9.03
C LEU A 404 -29.20 20.98 -7.51
N SER A 405 -30.19 21.74 -7.09
CA SER A 405 -30.35 22.50 -5.85
C SER A 405 -30.94 21.70 -4.68
N SER A 406 -30.78 22.32 -3.50
CA SER A 406 -31.43 22.17 -2.18
C SER A 406 -32.69 21.31 -2.04
N ASP A 407 -32.79 20.56 -0.92
CA ASP A 407 -33.69 20.90 0.20
C ASP A 407 -33.58 19.90 1.39
N ASP A 408 -33.47 20.50 2.59
CA ASP A 408 -34.08 20.23 3.90
C ASP A 408 -34.20 18.84 4.61
N ASN A 409 -33.80 18.93 5.89
CA ASN A 409 -34.40 18.41 7.13
C ASN A 409 -34.43 16.90 7.44
N GLY A 410 -33.98 16.55 8.66
CA GLY A 410 -34.36 15.28 9.29
C GLY A 410 -33.47 14.80 10.43
N ASN A 411 -33.78 15.25 11.65
CA ASN A 411 -33.23 14.81 12.93
C ASN A 411 -33.45 13.30 13.18
N ASN A 412 -32.47 12.58 13.78
CA ASN A 412 -32.73 11.60 14.85
C ASN A 412 -31.45 10.98 15.45
N SER A 413 -31.31 11.19 16.75
CA SER A 413 -30.50 10.47 17.73
C SER A 413 -30.98 9.03 17.94
N PHE A 414 -30.08 8.05 18.10
CA PHE A 414 -30.36 6.85 18.91
C PHE A 414 -29.11 6.24 19.55
N GLU A 415 -29.32 5.76 20.77
CA GLU A 415 -28.38 5.43 21.84
C GLU A 415 -27.61 4.11 21.67
N LEU A 416 -26.44 4.09 22.31
CA LEU A 416 -25.60 2.93 22.58
C LEU A 416 -26.22 2.01 23.64
N ASN A 417 -26.20 0.70 23.42
CA ASN A 417 -26.26 -0.27 24.51
C ASN A 417 -25.11 -1.28 24.43
N SER A 418 -24.33 -1.28 25.51
CA SER A 418 -23.23 -2.18 25.82
C SER A 418 -23.72 -3.55 26.29
N ILE A 419 -23.08 -4.63 25.84
CA ILE A 419 -23.16 -5.94 26.52
C ILE A 419 -21.74 -6.40 26.85
N ALA A 420 -21.49 -6.55 28.14
CA ALA A 420 -20.27 -7.09 28.73
C ALA A 420 -20.32 -8.63 28.74
N TYR A 421 -19.19 -9.29 28.47
CA TYR A 421 -18.99 -10.69 28.81
C TYR A 421 -17.82 -10.82 29.80
N ARG A 422 -18.15 -11.32 30.99
CA ARG A 422 -17.25 -11.94 31.96
C ARG A 422 -16.88 -13.33 31.46
N ASP A 423 -15.63 -13.73 31.61
CA ASP A 423 -15.34 -15.15 31.83
C ASP A 423 -14.22 -15.32 32.87
N GLN A 424 -14.42 -16.29 33.75
CA GLN A 424 -13.58 -16.65 34.89
C GLN A 424 -13.06 -18.09 34.72
N GLY A 425 -11.79 -18.29 35.04
CA GLY A 425 -11.20 -19.60 35.36
C GLY A 425 -10.60 -20.33 34.15
N GLN A 426 -9.49 -21.05 34.25
CA GLN A 426 -8.63 -21.39 35.37
C GLN A 426 -7.27 -21.86 34.81
N ARG A 427 -6.25 -21.81 35.66
CA ARG A 427 -4.82 -22.05 35.39
C ARG A 427 -4.51 -23.47 34.92
N ASN A 428 -3.49 -23.61 34.08
CA ASN A 428 -2.43 -24.60 34.31
C ASN A 428 -1.07 -24.00 33.96
N THR A 429 -0.14 -24.19 34.89
CA THR A 429 1.21 -23.66 34.97
C THR A 429 2.23 -24.57 34.28
N GLU A 430 3.38 -23.97 33.95
CA GLU A 430 4.73 -24.55 33.73
C GLU A 430 5.27 -24.42 32.32
N THR A 431 6.01 -23.33 32.09
CA THR A 431 7.42 -23.39 31.61
C THR A 431 8.00 -21.98 31.61
N THR A 432 8.57 -21.60 32.75
CA THR A 432 9.42 -20.43 32.93
C THR A 432 10.81 -20.78 32.41
N LYS A 433 11.24 -20.23 31.26
CA LYS A 433 12.65 -20.03 30.87
C LYS A 433 12.77 -19.29 29.52
N CYS A 434 12.52 -17.99 29.51
CA CYS A 434 13.13 -17.02 28.57
C CYS A 434 12.66 -15.61 28.93
N ALA A 435 13.24 -15.02 29.99
CA ALA A 435 13.01 -13.61 30.32
C ALA A 435 14.32 -12.82 30.51
N CYS A 436 15.48 -13.44 30.30
CA CYS A 436 16.78 -12.82 30.57
C CYS A 436 17.58 -12.44 29.31
N SER A 437 17.00 -12.51 28.11
CA SER A 437 17.73 -12.26 26.85
C SER A 437 17.27 -11.00 26.08
N PHE A 438 16.36 -10.20 26.63
CA PHE A 438 15.84 -8.99 25.97
C PHE A 438 16.38 -7.68 26.54
N GLU A 439 16.87 -7.65 27.80
CA GLU A 439 17.44 -6.44 28.40
C GLU A 439 18.88 -6.15 27.89
N ASP A 440 19.61 -7.19 27.45
CA ASP A 440 21.01 -7.09 27.00
C ASP A 440 21.19 -6.40 25.63
N ASP A 441 20.18 -6.38 24.76
CA ASP A 441 20.28 -5.77 23.42
C ASP A 441 20.07 -4.23 23.44
N LEU A 442 19.29 -3.70 24.39
CA LEU A 442 19.08 -2.25 24.51
C LEU A 442 20.28 -1.52 25.13
N GLY A 443 20.96 -2.13 26.10
CA GLY A 443 22.17 -1.57 26.71
C GLY A 443 23.33 -1.46 25.71
N ALA A 444 23.53 -2.48 24.88
CA ALA A 444 24.55 -2.50 23.83
C ALA A 444 24.31 -1.43 22.74
N ARG A 445 23.04 -1.18 22.39
CA ARG A 445 22.64 -0.13 21.43
C ARG A 445 22.93 1.27 21.95
N TYR A 446 22.81 1.50 23.25
CA TYR A 446 23.07 2.81 23.88
C TYR A 446 24.55 3.08 24.14
N ALA A 447 25.35 2.05 24.48
CA ALA A 447 26.81 2.16 24.59
C ALA A 447 27.45 2.72 23.29
N ARG A 448 26.90 2.34 22.13
CA ARG A 448 27.31 2.86 20.81
C ARG A 448 27.00 4.36 20.60
N ILE A 449 25.95 4.87 21.24
CA ILE A 449 25.55 6.30 21.19
C ILE A 449 26.48 7.13 22.10
N GLU A 450 26.80 6.64 23.29
CA GLU A 450 27.72 7.28 24.25
C GLU A 450 29.18 7.30 23.73
N GLU A 451 29.67 6.19 23.17
CA GLU A 451 31.02 6.12 22.56
C GLU A 451 31.21 7.16 21.44
N MET A 452 30.18 7.39 20.62
CA MET A 452 30.24 8.37 19.54
C MET A 452 30.09 9.82 20.03
N ARG A 453 29.31 10.07 21.09
CA ARG A 453 29.30 11.38 21.80
C ARG A 453 30.70 11.75 22.30
N MET A 454 31.45 10.77 22.82
CA MET A 454 32.83 10.98 23.27
C MET A 454 33.83 11.14 22.10
N GLN A 455 33.70 10.37 21.02
CA GLN A 455 34.59 10.48 19.86
C GLN A 455 34.42 11.80 19.10
N LYS A 456 33.20 12.37 19.03
CA LYS A 456 32.92 13.63 18.32
C LYS A 456 33.34 14.87 19.14
N ARG A 457 33.24 14.83 20.48
CA ARG A 457 33.83 15.87 21.37
C ARG A 457 35.34 16.05 21.17
N ARG A 458 36.05 15.00 20.72
CA ARG A 458 37.48 15.05 20.39
C ARG A 458 37.79 15.62 18.99
N ARG A 459 36.80 15.71 18.09
CA ARG A 459 36.98 16.26 16.72
C ARG A 459 36.65 17.74 16.58
N CYS A 460 35.90 18.35 17.51
CA CYS A 460 35.50 19.76 17.46
C CYS A 460 36.49 20.74 18.14
N SER A 461 37.69 20.30 18.50
CA SER A 461 38.74 21.14 19.09
C SER A 461 39.79 21.56 18.06
N SER A 462 39.37 22.22 16.99
CA SER A 462 40.29 22.97 16.11
C SER A 462 39.55 24.16 15.48
N PRO A 463 40.05 25.40 15.64
CA PRO A 463 39.45 26.56 15.01
C PRO A 463 39.77 26.61 13.50
N PRO A 464 38.88 27.16 12.64
CA PRO A 464 39.12 27.28 11.21
C PRO A 464 40.15 28.38 10.89
N PRO A 465 40.90 28.26 9.78
CA PRO A 465 41.86 29.29 9.35
C PRO A 465 41.15 30.50 8.73
N ALA A 466 41.67 31.70 9.00
CA ALA A 466 41.16 32.98 8.53
C ALA A 466 41.33 33.16 7.01
N SER A 467 40.31 33.69 6.33
CA SER A 467 40.35 34.05 4.91
C SER A 467 40.99 35.43 4.72
N ASP A 468 42.04 35.52 3.90
CA ASP A 468 42.56 36.78 3.37
C ASP A 468 41.96 37.03 1.96
N ALA A 469 41.47 38.24 1.74
CA ALA A 469 40.81 38.69 0.53
C ALA A 469 41.68 39.73 -0.18
N SER A 470 42.29 39.35 -1.30
CA SER A 470 42.50 40.25 -2.45
C SER A 470 43.10 39.46 -3.63
N ARG A 471 42.49 39.53 -4.83
CA ARG A 471 43.06 40.21 -6.01
C ARG A 471 42.22 39.98 -7.28
N THR A 472 42.21 41.02 -8.09
CA THR A 472 41.45 41.33 -9.31
C THR A 472 41.79 40.53 -10.56
N SER A 473 40.75 40.27 -11.37
CA SER A 473 40.63 40.30 -12.85
C SER A 473 41.72 39.67 -13.74
N ARG A 474 41.29 38.79 -14.65
CA ARG A 474 41.64 38.81 -16.11
C ARG A 474 40.84 37.73 -16.87
N THR A 475 40.07 38.15 -17.87
CA THR A 475 39.65 37.31 -19.02
C THR A 475 40.78 37.29 -20.06
N PRO A 476 40.90 36.20 -20.85
CA PRO A 476 40.55 36.33 -22.27
C PRO A 476 39.83 35.11 -22.87
N ALA A 477 39.35 35.32 -24.09
CA ALA A 477 38.36 34.55 -24.83
C ALA A 477 38.87 33.27 -25.53
N GLY A 478 37.90 32.38 -25.81
CA GLY A 478 37.83 31.61 -27.07
C GLY A 478 38.20 30.13 -27.01
N ALA A 479 37.20 29.24 -27.01
CA ALA A 479 37.14 28.01 -27.82
C ALA A 479 35.89 27.17 -27.49
N GLY A 480 35.15 26.76 -28.53
CA GLY A 480 34.36 25.53 -28.57
C GLY A 480 33.06 25.48 -27.77
N LEU A 481 31.94 25.76 -28.44
CA LEU A 481 30.60 25.44 -27.94
C LEU A 481 30.31 23.96 -28.26
N GLU A 482 30.60 23.05 -27.34
CA GLU A 482 29.96 21.72 -27.31
C GLU A 482 29.43 21.51 -25.89
N ALA A 483 28.14 21.76 -25.69
CA ALA A 483 27.47 21.56 -24.42
C ALA A 483 26.46 20.42 -24.55
N ALA A 484 26.89 19.28 -24.04
CA ALA A 484 26.12 18.07 -23.83
C ALA A 484 24.77 18.34 -23.15
N ALA A 485 23.72 17.69 -23.67
CA ALA A 485 22.38 17.68 -23.09
C ALA A 485 22.41 17.03 -21.70
N THR A 486 22.54 17.83 -20.65
CA THR A 486 22.48 17.40 -19.25
C THR A 486 21.02 17.37 -18.79
N GLY A 487 20.48 16.16 -18.60
CA GLY A 487 19.14 15.90 -18.07
C GLY A 487 18.97 16.31 -16.60
N GLY A 488 18.87 17.63 -16.34
CA GLY A 488 18.51 18.18 -15.04
C GLY A 488 16.98 18.23 -14.85
N ILE A 489 16.50 17.83 -13.68
CA ILE A 489 15.13 18.05 -13.20
C ILE A 489 14.92 19.53 -12.97
N ILE A 490 13.86 20.11 -13.54
CA ILE A 490 13.45 21.50 -13.33
C ILE A 490 12.44 21.56 -12.18
N TYR A 491 12.83 22.11 -11.04
CA TYR A 491 11.91 22.55 -10.00
C TYR A 491 11.52 23.99 -10.25
N VAL A 492 10.22 24.27 -10.39
CA VAL A 492 9.71 25.64 -10.53
C VAL A 492 9.28 26.11 -9.14
N ALA A 493 10.11 26.93 -8.49
CA ALA A 493 9.74 27.65 -7.29
C ALA A 493 9.22 29.05 -7.65
N TYR A 494 8.30 29.59 -6.87
CA TYR A 494 7.75 30.93 -7.09
C TYR A 494 8.24 31.87 -6.01
N LYS A 495 8.91 32.97 -6.40
CA LYS A 495 9.23 34.10 -5.50
C LYS A 495 8.37 35.29 -5.91
N GLY A 496 7.25 35.50 -5.20
CA GLY A 496 6.22 36.45 -5.63
C GLY A 496 5.57 36.01 -6.94
N ASN A 497 5.48 36.90 -7.93
CA ASN A 497 4.99 36.58 -9.29
C ASN A 497 6.08 36.02 -10.23
N SER A 498 7.31 35.84 -9.74
CA SER A 498 8.44 35.42 -10.59
C SER A 498 8.70 33.92 -10.46
N ARG A 499 8.69 33.22 -11.60
CA ARG A 499 9.10 31.81 -11.73
C ARG A 499 10.62 31.70 -11.60
N ILE A 500 11.09 30.97 -10.60
CA ILE A 500 12.48 30.53 -10.46
C ILE A 500 12.55 29.08 -10.92
N VAL A 501 13.24 28.86 -12.03
CA VAL A 501 13.53 27.51 -12.55
C VAL A 501 14.86 27.06 -11.95
N TRP A 502 14.81 26.06 -11.09
CA TRP A 502 15.97 25.44 -10.48
C TRP A 502 16.24 24.09 -11.13
N LYS A 503 17.45 23.89 -11.66
CA LYS A 503 17.84 22.63 -12.30
C LYS A 503 18.69 21.81 -11.34
N TYR A 504 18.26 20.60 -11.04
CA TYR A 504 19.02 19.65 -10.24
C TYR A 504 19.19 18.32 -10.96
N LYS A 505 20.38 17.72 -10.89
CA LYS A 505 20.62 16.43 -11.52
C LYS A 505 20.21 15.30 -10.57
N GLN A 506 19.32 14.42 -11.03
CA GLN A 506 18.76 13.35 -10.20
C GLN A 506 19.87 12.52 -9.55
N GLY A 507 19.77 12.27 -8.25
CA GLY A 507 20.72 11.43 -7.51
C GLY A 507 21.98 12.14 -6.96
N GLU A 508 22.16 13.44 -7.20
CA GLU A 508 23.27 14.20 -6.60
C GLU A 508 22.89 14.78 -5.20
N GLU A 509 23.87 15.23 -4.39
CA GLU A 509 23.64 15.93 -3.09
C GLU A 509 22.98 17.32 -3.24
N ALA A 510 21.67 17.39 -3.03
CA ALA A 510 20.87 18.62 -3.16
C ALA A 510 20.97 19.53 -1.93
N GLY A 511 21.51 19.02 -0.82
CA GLY A 511 21.53 19.74 0.45
C GLY A 511 22.07 18.89 1.58
N ARG A 512 21.83 19.34 2.82
CA ARG A 512 22.21 18.62 4.04
C ARG A 512 21.27 18.88 5.20
N VAL A 513 21.23 17.97 6.17
CA VAL A 513 20.57 18.17 7.46
C VAL A 513 21.31 19.23 8.27
N VAL A 514 20.60 20.25 8.74
CA VAL A 514 21.17 21.31 9.59
C VAL A 514 20.78 21.20 11.06
N SER A 515 19.63 20.61 11.36
CA SER A 515 19.25 20.30 12.74
C SER A 515 18.28 19.13 12.80
N LEU A 516 18.34 18.39 13.91
CA LEU A 516 17.41 17.32 14.26
C LEU A 516 16.77 17.63 15.61
N HIS A 517 15.47 17.35 15.71
CA HIS A 517 14.71 17.61 16.93
C HIS A 517 13.83 16.42 17.32
N ILE A 518 13.78 16.14 18.61
CA ILE A 518 12.93 15.12 19.21
C ILE A 518 11.96 15.80 20.17
N TYR A 519 10.70 15.37 20.18
CA TYR A 519 9.65 15.86 21.06
C TYR A 519 9.11 14.70 21.92
N PRO A 520 9.76 14.35 23.04
CA PRO A 520 9.38 13.19 23.83
C PRO A 520 7.92 13.19 24.27
N VAL A 521 7.47 14.33 24.77
CA VAL A 521 6.08 14.54 25.19
C VAL A 521 5.33 15.34 24.12
N LYS A 522 4.19 14.82 23.67
CA LYS A 522 3.31 15.51 22.73
C LYS A 522 2.95 16.89 23.28
N SER A 523 3.23 17.92 22.47
CA SER A 523 2.91 19.34 22.72
C SER A 523 3.85 20.08 23.68
N CYS A 524 4.84 19.41 24.28
CA CYS A 524 5.87 20.06 25.10
C CYS A 524 7.08 20.50 24.26
N ARG A 525 8.07 21.13 24.87
CA ARG A 525 9.26 21.63 24.17
C ARG A 525 10.10 20.49 23.56
N GLY A 526 10.79 20.82 22.46
CA GLY A 526 11.69 19.89 21.76
C GLY A 526 13.08 19.87 22.37
N ILE A 527 13.86 18.88 21.94
CA ILE A 527 15.25 18.70 22.30
C ILE A 527 16.05 18.56 21.00
N ASP A 528 17.07 19.38 20.86
CA ASP A 528 17.97 19.34 19.72
C ASP A 528 18.97 18.19 19.92
N VAL A 529 19.18 17.42 18.86
CA VAL A 529 20.11 16.28 18.89
C VAL A 529 21.04 16.32 17.69
N GLU A 530 22.28 15.87 17.90
CA GLU A 530 23.27 15.74 16.84
C GLU A 530 23.03 14.54 15.94
N ALA A 531 22.42 13.49 16.50
CA ALA A 531 22.06 12.27 15.79
C ALA A 531 20.94 11.55 16.53
N SER A 532 20.18 10.72 15.82
CA SER A 532 19.16 9.85 16.40
C SER A 532 19.00 8.58 15.58
N LEU A 533 18.69 7.48 16.27
CA LEU A 533 18.32 6.23 15.65
C LEU A 533 16.89 6.34 15.11
N VAL A 534 16.65 5.71 13.97
CA VAL A 534 15.34 5.62 13.34
C VAL A 534 14.73 4.25 13.60
N GLU A 535 13.54 4.26 14.18
CA GLU A 535 12.71 3.09 14.42
C GLU A 535 11.41 3.14 13.62
N ALA A 536 10.59 2.09 13.71
CA ALA A 536 9.31 2.00 13.02
C ALA A 536 8.41 3.22 13.24
N ARG A 537 8.44 3.85 14.42
CA ARG A 537 7.63 5.03 14.76
C ARG A 537 8.27 6.38 14.45
N GLY A 538 9.48 6.41 13.89
CA GLY A 538 10.22 7.64 13.61
C GLY A 538 11.54 7.71 14.38
N LEU A 539 11.95 8.92 14.77
CA LEU A 539 13.12 9.09 15.63
C LEU A 539 12.87 8.44 16.99
N VAL A 540 13.88 7.75 17.50
CA VAL A 540 13.87 7.20 18.86
C VAL A 540 13.51 8.30 19.86
N MET A 541 12.63 7.96 20.82
CA MET A 541 12.11 8.87 21.84
C MET A 541 11.22 10.00 21.34
N ASP A 542 10.82 10.05 20.07
CA ASP A 542 9.86 11.04 19.58
C ASP A 542 8.40 10.63 19.86
N ARG A 543 7.63 11.55 20.47
CA ARG A 543 6.18 11.43 20.73
C ARG A 543 5.76 10.13 21.41
N LEU A 544 6.58 9.62 22.33
CA LEU A 544 6.24 8.42 23.10
C LEU A 544 5.35 8.72 24.30
N TRP A 545 5.30 9.97 24.77
CA TRP A 545 4.44 10.41 25.86
C TRP A 545 3.40 11.44 25.42
N MET A 546 2.29 11.50 26.15
CA MET A 546 1.21 12.43 25.90
C MET A 546 0.47 12.78 27.19
N VAL A 547 0.11 14.05 27.35
CA VAL A 547 -0.77 14.49 28.44
C VAL A 547 -2.22 14.22 28.04
N VAL A 548 -2.97 13.58 28.93
CA VAL A 548 -4.38 13.24 28.74
C VAL A 548 -5.19 13.63 29.98
N THR A 549 -6.50 13.75 29.81
CA THR A 549 -7.44 13.80 30.94
C THR A 549 -7.58 12.43 31.60
N SER A 550 -8.23 12.39 32.76
CA SER A 550 -8.63 11.15 33.44
C SER A 550 -9.49 10.22 32.59
N THR A 551 -10.19 10.77 31.58
CA THR A 551 -10.99 10.03 30.59
C THR A 551 -10.20 9.57 29.37
N GLY A 552 -8.90 9.86 29.29
CA GLY A 552 -8.02 9.45 28.18
C GLY A 552 -8.04 10.38 26.97
N ALA A 553 -8.70 11.54 27.04
CA ALA A 553 -8.69 12.52 25.96
C ALA A 553 -7.39 13.34 26.00
N PHE A 554 -6.67 13.43 24.88
CA PHE A 554 -5.41 14.18 24.86
C PHE A 554 -5.60 15.69 25.09
N ARG A 555 -4.56 16.30 25.67
CA ARG A 555 -4.37 17.75 25.73
C ARG A 555 -3.26 18.18 24.80
N SER A 556 -3.45 19.34 24.18
CA SER A 556 -2.50 19.91 23.25
C SER A 556 -2.15 21.35 23.58
N GLN A 557 -1.03 21.82 23.04
CA GLN A 557 -0.58 23.22 23.14
C GLN A 557 -1.63 24.21 22.57
N ARG A 558 -2.56 23.74 21.72
CA ARG A 558 -3.70 24.54 21.22
C ARG A 558 -4.69 24.90 22.33
N GLN A 559 -4.86 23.99 23.30
CA GLN A 559 -5.78 24.13 24.42
C GLN A 559 -5.05 24.70 25.63
N LEU A 560 -3.81 24.25 25.87
CA LEU A 560 -2.97 24.63 26.99
C LEU A 560 -1.62 25.17 26.48
N PRO A 561 -1.53 26.47 26.09
CA PRO A 561 -0.31 27.06 25.56
C PRO A 561 0.91 26.91 26.48
N LYS A 562 0.70 26.93 27.81
CA LYS A 562 1.74 26.71 28.84
C LYS A 562 2.52 25.40 28.66
N MET A 563 1.97 24.40 27.95
CA MET A 563 2.72 23.17 27.60
C MET A 563 4.02 23.48 26.83
N ALA A 564 4.08 24.60 26.10
CA ALA A 564 5.28 25.04 25.38
C ALA A 564 6.50 25.28 26.31
N LEU A 565 6.24 25.62 27.57
CA LEU A 565 7.25 25.92 28.60
C LEU A 565 7.74 24.67 29.33
N ILE A 566 7.06 23.54 29.15
CA ILE A 566 7.48 22.27 29.73
C ILE A 566 8.65 21.76 28.89
N GLN A 567 9.82 21.62 29.52
CA GLN A 567 11.04 21.11 28.93
C GLN A 567 11.31 19.69 29.43
N PRO A 568 11.05 18.66 28.61
CA PRO A 568 11.53 17.33 28.87
C PRO A 568 13.05 17.27 28.69
N ASN A 569 13.74 16.45 29.46
CA ASN A 569 15.11 16.01 29.17
C ASN A 569 15.08 14.56 28.71
N LEU A 570 15.95 14.20 27.74
CA LEU A 570 16.08 12.81 27.35
C LEU A 570 16.66 12.00 28.52
N PRO A 571 16.05 10.86 28.87
CA PRO A 571 16.62 9.96 29.85
C PRO A 571 17.95 9.39 29.34
N SER A 572 18.88 9.11 30.25
CA SER A 572 20.19 8.54 29.93
C SER A 572 20.14 7.10 29.42
N SER A 573 18.96 6.46 29.44
CA SER A 573 18.67 5.16 28.84
C SER A 573 17.14 5.04 28.65
N PHE A 574 16.66 4.05 27.89
CA PHE A 574 15.22 3.84 27.70
C PHE A 574 14.44 3.50 28.98
N SER A 575 15.14 2.96 29.98
CA SER A 575 14.60 2.64 31.30
C SER A 575 14.86 3.74 32.34
N ALA A 576 15.71 4.72 32.02
CA ALA A 576 16.00 5.82 32.93
C ALA A 576 14.79 6.79 33.01
N PRO A 577 14.61 7.46 34.16
CA PRO A 577 13.50 8.37 34.37
C PRO A 577 13.51 9.54 33.38
N LEU A 578 12.32 9.93 32.91
CA LEU A 578 12.14 11.16 32.14
C LEU A 578 12.08 12.34 33.10
N GLU A 579 12.95 13.34 32.93
CA GLU A 579 12.87 14.57 33.71
C GLU A 579 12.01 15.61 33.01
N MET A 580 11.15 16.28 33.78
CA MET A 580 10.23 17.31 33.31
C MET A 580 10.51 18.59 34.08
N ASN A 581 10.87 19.65 33.37
CA ASN A 581 11.15 20.97 33.92
C ASN A 581 10.12 21.98 33.42
N ALA A 582 9.78 22.96 34.26
CA ALA A 582 8.98 24.10 33.87
C ALA A 582 9.28 25.31 34.77
N PRO A 583 9.06 26.54 34.30
CA PRO A 583 9.29 27.75 35.09
C PRO A 583 8.52 27.72 36.43
N GLY A 584 9.23 28.02 37.52
CA GLY A 584 8.64 28.10 38.86
C GLY A 584 8.24 26.75 39.49
N MET A 585 8.57 25.63 38.84
CA MET A 585 8.28 24.28 39.33
C MET A 585 9.56 23.53 39.67
N PRO A 586 9.56 22.67 40.71
CA PRO A 586 10.67 21.74 40.92
C PRO A 586 10.73 20.73 39.76
N THR A 587 11.94 20.26 39.43
CA THR A 587 12.12 19.19 38.44
C THR A 587 11.32 17.95 38.86
N CYS A 588 10.46 17.46 37.97
CA CYS A 588 9.72 16.22 38.19
C CYS A 588 10.46 15.06 37.50
N VAL A 589 10.85 14.07 38.29
CA VAL A 589 11.48 12.84 37.81
C VAL A 589 10.39 11.80 37.62
N VAL A 590 10.14 11.42 36.37
CA VAL A 590 9.06 10.51 35.98
C VAL A 590 9.64 9.11 35.74
N PRO A 591 9.36 8.11 36.59
CA PRO A 591 9.76 6.75 36.32
C PRO A 591 9.10 6.26 35.01
N VAL A 592 9.92 5.77 34.07
CA VAL A 592 9.41 5.29 32.78
C VAL A 592 8.75 3.93 32.97
N LYS A 593 7.43 3.92 33.11
CA LYS A 593 6.65 2.68 33.25
C LYS A 593 6.38 2.10 31.86
N THR A 594 6.89 0.89 31.64
CA THR A 594 6.68 0.08 30.42
C THR A 594 5.70 -1.08 30.65
N SER A 595 5.21 -1.25 31.88
CA SER A 595 4.24 -2.26 32.28
C SER A 595 3.32 -1.71 33.39
N GLY A 596 2.21 -2.39 33.66
CA GLY A 596 1.24 -1.98 34.67
C GLY A 596 -0.10 -1.50 34.10
N LYS A 597 -0.76 -0.57 34.81
CA LYS A 597 -2.12 -0.10 34.48
C LYS A 597 -2.13 0.59 33.11
N ARG A 598 -2.85 -0.02 32.17
CA ARG A 598 -3.13 0.54 30.84
C ARG A 598 -4.34 1.45 30.89
N MET A 599 -4.30 2.50 30.10
CA MET A 599 -5.36 3.46 29.88
C MET A 599 -5.62 3.55 28.38
N SER A 600 -6.90 3.44 28.00
CA SER A 600 -7.32 3.75 26.63
C SER A 600 -7.27 5.26 26.44
N VAL A 601 -6.57 5.71 25.40
CA VAL A 601 -6.36 7.12 25.10
C VAL A 601 -6.75 7.42 23.67
N ARG A 602 -7.31 8.61 23.46
CA ARG A 602 -7.77 9.07 22.14
C ARG A 602 -6.87 10.19 21.62
N VAL A 603 -6.37 10.03 20.41
CA VAL A 603 -5.61 11.03 19.64
C VAL A 603 -6.39 11.31 18.37
N TRP A 604 -7.09 12.44 18.33
CA TRP A 604 -8.03 12.76 17.25
C TRP A 604 -9.09 11.65 17.08
N GLY A 605 -9.21 11.07 15.88
CA GLY A 605 -10.09 9.93 15.61
C GLY A 605 -9.53 8.58 16.08
N ASP A 606 -8.26 8.50 16.44
CA ASP A 606 -7.60 7.24 16.78
C ASP A 606 -7.73 6.94 18.27
N THR A 607 -7.95 5.66 18.60
CA THR A 607 -7.90 5.17 19.97
C THR A 607 -6.77 4.15 20.10
N CYS A 608 -5.95 4.28 21.13
CA CYS A 608 -4.81 3.39 21.39
C CYS A 608 -4.57 3.23 22.89
N GLN A 609 -3.65 2.34 23.29
CA GLN A 609 -3.34 2.06 24.70
C GLN A 609 -2.04 2.75 25.13
N GLY A 610 -2.04 3.27 26.36
CA GLY A 610 -0.84 3.80 27.02
C GLY A 610 -0.75 3.43 28.49
N TYR A 611 0.46 3.43 29.04
CA TYR A 611 0.72 3.22 30.47
C TYR A 611 0.70 4.56 31.21
N ASP A 612 -0.13 4.66 32.24
CA ASP A 612 -0.14 5.80 33.15
C ASP A 612 1.19 5.86 33.92
N GLN A 613 1.86 7.00 33.86
CA GLN A 613 3.17 7.21 34.47
C GLN A 613 3.06 7.50 35.98
N GLY A 614 1.86 7.75 36.53
CA GLY A 614 1.59 7.81 37.97
C GLY A 614 1.20 9.18 38.52
N ASP A 615 0.90 9.20 39.82
CA ASP A 615 0.27 10.37 40.46
C ASP A 615 1.20 11.56 40.65
N ASP A 616 2.51 11.35 40.82
CA ASP A 616 3.47 12.45 41.03
C ASP A 616 3.53 13.40 39.83
N ILE A 617 3.71 12.85 38.62
CA ILE A 617 3.71 13.65 37.39
C ILE A 617 2.32 14.19 37.07
N ALA A 618 1.26 13.46 37.42
CA ALA A 618 -0.10 13.95 37.26
C ALA A 618 -0.34 15.20 38.11
N GLY A 619 0.02 15.17 39.40
CA GLY A 619 -0.09 16.33 40.30
C GLY A 619 0.79 17.49 39.85
N TRP A 620 2.00 17.21 39.37
CA TRP A 620 2.89 18.23 38.81
C TRP A 620 2.29 18.92 37.56
N LEU A 621 1.73 18.14 36.64
CA LEU A 621 1.07 18.66 35.44
C LEU A 621 -0.18 19.46 35.79
N THR A 622 -1.03 18.95 36.67
CA THR A 622 -2.22 19.66 37.16
C THR A 622 -1.84 21.02 37.75
N LYS A 623 -0.80 21.06 38.59
CA LYS A 623 -0.34 22.30 39.22
C LYS A 623 0.20 23.31 38.21
N PHE A 624 1.02 22.87 37.25
CA PHE A 624 1.65 23.80 36.29
C PHE A 624 0.69 24.26 35.19
N LEU A 625 -0.17 23.37 34.69
CA LEU A 625 -1.11 23.66 33.61
C LEU A 625 -2.45 24.19 34.11
N GLU A 626 -2.67 24.21 35.43
CA GLU A 626 -3.88 24.74 36.09
C GLU A 626 -5.16 24.05 35.60
N GLU A 627 -5.07 22.74 35.31
CA GLU A 627 -6.20 21.91 34.91
C GLU A 627 -6.21 20.61 35.71
N GLU A 628 -7.36 20.30 36.30
CA GLU A 628 -7.54 19.10 37.12
C GLU A 628 -7.64 17.81 36.31
N GLY A 629 -7.29 16.68 36.94
CA GLY A 629 -7.46 15.36 36.35
C GLY A 629 -6.52 15.05 35.18
N LEU A 630 -5.41 15.77 35.03
CA LEU A 630 -4.40 15.46 34.03
C LEU A 630 -3.61 14.20 34.41
N ARG A 631 -3.17 13.46 33.40
CA ARG A 631 -2.32 12.27 33.48
C ARG A 631 -1.25 12.35 32.40
N LEU A 632 -0.09 11.76 32.65
CA LEU A 632 0.92 11.51 31.62
C LEU A 632 0.85 10.03 31.23
N VAL A 633 0.67 9.75 29.95
CA VAL A 633 0.70 8.37 29.42
C VAL A 633 1.90 8.17 28.51
N ARG A 634 2.46 6.96 28.54
CA ARG A 634 3.45 6.48 27.56
C ARG A 634 2.80 5.45 26.65
N ILE A 635 3.04 5.51 25.35
CA ILE A 635 2.49 4.53 24.41
C ILE A 635 2.98 3.12 24.74
N ASP A 636 2.10 2.12 24.60
CA ASP A 636 2.51 0.72 24.71
C ASP A 636 3.36 0.34 23.50
N GLU A 637 4.52 -0.29 23.74
CA GLU A 637 5.44 -0.71 22.68
C GLU A 637 4.82 -1.76 21.76
N LYS A 638 3.83 -2.52 22.26
CA LYS A 638 3.06 -3.48 21.46
C LYS A 638 1.97 -2.83 20.61
N GLU A 639 1.56 -1.61 20.94
CA GLU A 639 0.54 -0.89 20.19
C GLU A 639 1.01 -0.63 18.76
N ARG A 640 0.13 -0.64 17.77
CA ARG A 640 0.49 -0.33 16.38
C ARG A 640 -0.46 0.72 15.87
N ARG A 641 -0.21 1.99 16.26
CA ARG A 641 -1.01 3.12 15.78
C ARG A 641 -0.68 3.38 14.32
N GLN A 642 -1.53 2.84 13.46
CA GLN A 642 -1.42 2.87 12.01
C GLN A 642 -1.47 4.32 11.50
N VAL A 643 -0.52 4.69 10.64
CA VAL A 643 -0.60 5.92 9.85
C VAL A 643 -1.71 5.78 8.83
N ASP A 644 -2.43 6.85 8.55
CA ASP A 644 -3.53 6.91 7.58
C ASP A 644 -3.19 6.16 6.28
N LEU A 645 -4.03 5.17 5.95
CA LEU A 645 -3.84 4.27 4.81
C LEU A 645 -3.98 4.98 3.46
N ALA A 646 -4.53 6.19 3.43
CA ALA A 646 -4.49 7.04 2.25
C ALA A 646 -3.06 7.48 1.87
N PHE A 647 -2.12 7.48 2.83
CA PHE A 647 -0.75 7.97 2.65
C PHE A 647 0.33 6.92 2.97
N ALA A 648 -0.05 5.81 3.60
CA ALA A 648 0.89 4.81 4.10
C ALA A 648 0.41 3.38 3.84
N THR A 649 1.36 2.45 3.69
CA THR A 649 1.07 1.02 3.67
C THR A 649 0.71 0.52 5.07
N ARG A 650 -0.04 -0.59 5.12
CA ARG A 650 -0.37 -1.25 6.38
C ARG A 650 0.93 -1.67 7.09
N GLY A 651 1.04 -1.35 8.37
CA GLY A 651 2.24 -1.59 9.18
C GLY A 651 3.12 -0.36 9.38
N ALA A 652 2.93 0.72 8.61
CA ALA A 652 3.52 2.02 8.94
C ALA A 652 2.86 2.57 10.21
N ILE A 653 3.65 2.78 11.26
CA ILE A 653 3.16 3.19 12.57
C ILE A 653 3.73 4.53 12.99
N THR A 654 3.01 5.21 13.88
CA THR A 654 3.49 6.40 14.56
C THR A 654 3.31 6.28 16.07
N GLY A 655 3.93 7.18 16.83
CA GLY A 655 3.66 7.37 18.26
C GLY A 655 2.39 8.21 18.47
N PHE A 656 2.46 9.14 19.41
CA PHE A 656 1.41 10.13 19.65
C PHE A 656 1.53 11.38 18.76
N ALA A 657 2.21 11.30 17.61
CA ALA A 657 2.22 12.38 16.61
C ALA A 657 0.81 12.64 16.06
N ASP A 658 0.57 13.72 15.32
CA ASP A 658 -0.79 13.97 14.79
C ASP A 658 -1.19 12.93 13.72
N GLY A 659 -0.27 12.54 12.84
CA GLY A 659 -0.52 11.48 11.85
C GLY A 659 0.72 10.79 11.29
N PHE A 660 1.89 11.41 11.30
CA PHE A 660 3.11 10.89 10.65
C PHE A 660 4.32 10.89 11.60
N PRO A 661 5.28 9.95 11.42
CA PRO A 661 6.43 9.78 12.30
C PRO A 661 7.53 10.85 12.13
N PHE A 662 7.54 11.57 11.01
CA PHE A 662 8.47 12.68 10.80
C PHE A 662 7.79 13.89 10.18
N LEU A 663 8.30 15.05 10.58
CA LEU A 663 8.09 16.31 9.91
C LEU A 663 9.42 16.89 9.45
N MET A 664 9.53 17.23 8.18
CA MET A 664 10.69 17.91 7.61
C MET A 664 10.36 19.33 7.19
N THR A 665 11.32 20.23 7.37
CA THR A 665 11.25 21.63 6.91
C THR A 665 12.54 22.05 6.25
N ASN A 666 12.46 23.01 5.33
CA ASN A 666 13.61 23.60 4.68
C ASN A 666 13.94 24.96 5.32
N GLN A 667 15.23 25.19 5.61
CA GLN A 667 15.70 26.46 6.16
C GLN A 667 15.36 27.64 5.25
N ALA A 668 15.52 27.49 3.93
CA ALA A 668 15.21 28.55 2.97
C ALA A 668 13.71 28.94 2.98
N SER A 669 12.82 27.98 3.25
CA SER A 669 11.37 28.24 3.38
C SER A 669 11.04 29.07 4.61
N LEU A 670 11.75 28.83 5.72
CA LEU A 670 11.63 29.66 6.91
C LEU A 670 12.18 31.07 6.67
N ASP A 671 13.32 31.18 5.98
CA ASP A 671 13.93 32.47 5.68
C ASP A 671 13.01 33.31 4.76
N ASP A 672 12.39 32.70 3.75
CA ASP A 672 11.40 33.38 2.90
C ASP A 672 10.17 33.82 3.71
N LEU A 673 9.65 32.96 4.59
CA LEU A 673 8.54 33.34 5.48
C LEU A 673 8.93 34.50 6.40
N ASN A 674 10.11 34.45 7.02
CA ASN A 674 10.62 35.48 7.91
C ASN A 674 10.83 36.81 7.19
N SER A 675 11.17 36.79 5.90
CA SER A 675 11.28 38.01 5.08
C SER A 675 9.94 38.75 4.89
N ARG A 676 8.81 38.07 5.14
CA ARG A 676 7.44 38.60 5.03
C ARG A 676 6.85 38.98 6.38
N LEU A 677 7.53 38.65 7.49
CA LEU A 677 7.08 38.91 8.85
C LEU A 677 7.71 40.19 9.39
N ALA A 678 6.97 40.91 10.25
CA ALA A 678 7.50 42.08 10.94
C ALA A 678 8.62 41.72 11.93
N SER A 679 8.56 40.52 12.51
CA SER A 679 9.58 39.98 13.40
C SER A 679 9.86 38.52 13.02
N PRO A 680 11.13 38.12 12.86
CA PRO A 680 11.47 36.77 12.45
C PRO A 680 11.13 35.76 13.54
N LEU A 681 10.72 34.56 13.12
CA LEU A 681 10.33 33.47 14.00
C LEU A 681 11.34 32.31 13.90
N PRO A 682 11.60 31.58 15.01
CA PRO A 682 12.48 30.43 15.00
C PRO A 682 11.80 29.19 14.39
N MET A 683 12.60 28.30 13.80
CA MET A 683 12.14 27.02 13.23
C MET A 683 11.40 26.14 14.26
N ALA A 684 11.79 26.24 15.54
CA ALA A 684 11.20 25.52 16.65
C ALA A 684 9.67 25.73 16.78
N ARG A 685 9.11 26.84 16.29
CA ARG A 685 7.65 27.08 16.24
C ARG A 685 6.90 26.05 15.39
N PHE A 686 7.54 25.56 14.32
CA PHE A 686 6.95 24.58 13.39
C PHE A 686 7.16 23.14 13.84
N ARG A 687 7.98 22.95 14.87
CA ARG A 687 8.26 21.66 15.51
C ARG A 687 8.67 20.52 14.54
N PRO A 688 9.59 20.75 13.58
CA PRO A 688 10.05 19.69 12.68
C PRO A 688 10.93 18.68 13.41
N ASN A 689 10.99 17.44 12.93
CA ASN A 689 12.01 16.49 13.35
C ASN A 689 13.33 16.70 12.59
N ILE A 690 13.24 17.09 11.32
CA ILE A 690 14.37 17.20 10.41
C ILE A 690 14.34 18.58 9.75
N VAL A 691 15.43 19.33 9.85
CA VAL A 691 15.62 20.57 9.10
C VAL A 691 16.71 20.38 8.06
N VAL A 692 16.43 20.71 6.81
CA VAL A 692 17.38 20.62 5.71
C VAL A 692 17.73 22.01 5.16
N SER A 693 18.89 22.11 4.54
CA SER A 693 19.34 23.30 3.80
C SER A 693 19.92 22.89 2.44
N GLY A 694 20.05 23.85 1.52
CA GLY A 694 20.54 23.64 0.16
C GLY A 694 19.49 23.99 -0.89
N PRO A 695 18.31 23.34 -0.86
CA PRO A 695 17.25 23.62 -1.81
C PRO A 695 16.61 25.01 -1.62
N PRO A 696 16.12 25.65 -2.69
CA PRO A 696 15.38 26.92 -2.60
C PRO A 696 14.13 26.83 -1.73
N ALA A 697 13.65 28.00 -1.28
CA ALA A 697 12.41 28.11 -0.50
C ALA A 697 11.24 27.39 -1.20
N PHE A 698 10.56 26.53 -0.44
CA PHE A 698 9.40 25.72 -0.83
C PHE A 698 9.65 24.70 -1.95
N ALA A 699 10.89 24.45 -2.34
CA ALA A 699 11.21 23.38 -3.29
C ALA A 699 10.70 22.01 -2.80
N GLU A 700 10.61 21.82 -1.47
CA GLU A 700 10.14 20.60 -0.84
C GLU A 700 8.69 20.21 -1.13
N ASP A 701 7.87 21.11 -1.66
CA ASP A 701 6.48 20.82 -2.01
C ASP A 701 6.35 19.86 -3.20
N GLY A 702 7.35 19.83 -4.08
CA GLY A 702 7.37 18.98 -5.27
C GLY A 702 8.13 17.66 -5.08
N TRP A 703 8.61 17.35 -3.88
CA TRP A 703 9.42 16.15 -3.66
C TRP A 703 8.52 14.92 -3.46
N GLY A 704 8.89 13.80 -4.09
CA GLY A 704 8.24 12.51 -3.87
C GLY A 704 9.06 11.59 -2.96
N LYS A 705 10.34 11.39 -3.29
CA LYS A 705 11.27 10.55 -2.53
C LYS A 705 12.55 11.32 -2.22
N ILE A 706 13.12 11.09 -1.05
CA ILE A 706 14.40 11.66 -0.66
C ILE A 706 15.26 10.60 0.02
N LYS A 707 16.58 10.80 0.00
CA LYS A 707 17.53 10.07 0.83
C LYS A 707 18.25 11.09 1.71
N ILE A 708 18.35 10.80 3.00
CA ILE A 708 19.14 11.58 3.95
C ILE A 708 20.17 10.63 4.55
N GLY A 709 21.46 10.86 4.25
CA GLY A 709 22.50 9.89 4.56
C GLY A 709 22.20 8.55 3.90
N ASP A 710 21.92 7.53 4.71
CA ASP A 710 21.48 6.21 4.23
C ASP A 710 19.99 5.95 4.34
N LEU A 711 19.25 6.84 4.99
CA LEU A 711 17.82 6.68 5.20
C LEU A 711 17.04 7.13 3.96
N ARG A 712 16.27 6.21 3.38
CA ARG A 712 15.28 6.53 2.34
C ARG A 712 13.96 6.93 2.98
N LEU A 713 13.43 8.07 2.55
CA LEU A 713 12.20 8.66 3.04
C LEU A 713 11.28 8.99 1.86
N ARG A 714 9.99 8.79 2.05
CA ARG A 714 8.93 9.28 1.16
C ARG A 714 8.36 10.56 1.72
N VAL A 715 8.22 11.56 0.86
CA VAL A 715 7.47 12.79 1.12
C VAL A 715 6.03 12.50 0.77
N VAL A 716 5.16 12.41 1.78
CA VAL A 716 3.82 11.80 1.59
C VAL A 716 2.68 12.79 1.66
N LYS A 717 2.83 13.88 2.44
CA LYS A 717 1.75 14.84 2.62
C LYS A 717 2.30 16.20 3.07
N PRO A 718 1.93 17.32 2.40
CA PRO A 718 2.24 18.64 2.91
C PRO A 718 1.62 18.83 4.31
N CYS A 719 2.38 19.42 5.23
CA CYS A 719 1.96 19.56 6.61
C CYS A 719 1.07 20.78 6.77
N SER A 720 -0.24 20.56 6.91
CA SER A 720 -1.16 21.64 7.26
C SER A 720 -0.88 22.12 8.68
N ARG A 721 -0.85 23.43 8.85
CA ARG A 721 -0.47 24.09 10.10
C ARG A 721 -1.70 24.55 10.85
N CYS A 722 -1.86 23.97 12.03
CA CYS A 722 -2.77 24.46 13.06
C CYS A 722 -2.24 25.76 13.71
N LYS A 723 -2.88 26.20 14.81
CA LYS A 723 -2.49 27.40 15.56
C LYS A 723 -1.23 27.28 16.42
N VAL A 724 -0.64 26.09 16.58
CA VAL A 724 0.55 25.88 17.44
C VAL A 724 1.75 26.75 17.06
N PRO A 725 2.10 26.95 15.78
CA PRO A 725 3.18 27.86 15.41
C PRO A 725 2.91 29.32 15.81
N ASN A 726 1.68 29.69 16.18
CA ASN A 726 1.38 31.04 16.65
C ASN A 726 1.70 31.27 18.14
N THR A 727 2.06 30.22 18.88
CA THR A 727 2.34 30.30 20.30
C THR A 727 3.82 30.56 20.56
N ASP A 728 4.12 31.51 21.44
CA ASP A 728 5.45 31.76 21.94
C ASP A 728 6.02 30.54 22.68
N ILE A 729 7.27 30.15 22.43
CA ILE A 729 7.85 28.92 23.03
C ILE A 729 8.60 29.23 24.33
N GLU A 730 8.90 30.50 24.58
CA GLU A 730 9.52 31.02 25.78
C GLU A 730 8.49 31.62 26.75
N THR A 731 7.40 32.21 26.23
CA THR A 731 6.38 32.89 27.07
C THR A 731 5.01 32.21 27.08
N ALA A 732 4.74 31.28 26.15
CA ALA A 732 3.42 30.67 25.93
C ALA A 732 2.31 31.63 25.47
N GLU A 733 2.64 32.87 25.12
CA GLU A 733 1.67 33.83 24.58
C GLU A 733 1.18 33.39 23.20
N VAL A 734 -0.12 33.49 22.95
CA VAL A 734 -0.74 33.07 21.69
C VAL A 734 -0.97 34.28 20.79
N GLY A 735 -0.22 34.35 19.69
CA GLY A 735 -0.38 35.36 18.66
C GLY A 735 -1.21 34.90 17.47
N VAL A 736 -1.09 35.65 16.37
CA VAL A 736 -1.72 35.34 15.07
C VAL A 736 -0.72 34.96 13.99
N GLU A 737 0.55 35.31 14.16
CA GLU A 737 1.66 34.97 13.26
C GLU A 737 2.35 33.68 13.68
N PRO A 738 2.80 32.83 12.75
CA PRO A 738 2.89 33.07 11.30
C PRO A 738 1.60 32.75 10.52
N GLY A 739 0.54 32.31 11.20
CA GLY A 739 -0.68 31.84 10.55
C GLY A 739 -1.33 32.85 9.60
N ASN A 740 -1.35 34.14 9.95
CA ASN A 740 -1.87 35.19 9.08
C ASN A 740 -1.00 35.41 7.84
N THR A 741 0.32 35.52 8.00
CA THR A 741 1.24 35.66 6.87
C THR A 741 1.17 34.45 5.93
N LEU A 742 1.14 33.23 6.46
CA LEU A 742 1.00 32.01 5.66
C LEU A 742 -0.31 31.99 4.85
N LYS A 743 -1.43 32.52 5.37
CA LYS A 743 -2.69 32.60 4.61
C LYS A 743 -2.59 33.44 3.34
N THR A 744 -1.61 34.34 3.25
CA THR A 744 -1.48 35.21 2.06
C THR A 744 -0.86 34.50 0.86
N PHE A 745 -0.10 33.41 1.07
CA PHE A 745 0.64 32.76 -0.03
C PHE A 745 0.78 31.23 0.08
N ARG A 746 0.29 30.60 1.16
CA ARG A 746 0.47 29.15 1.45
C ARG A 746 -0.84 28.42 1.74
N THR A 747 -1.98 28.95 1.31
CA THR A 747 -3.26 28.24 1.45
C THR A 747 -3.37 27.11 0.43
N GLY A 748 -4.12 26.06 0.75
CA GLY A 748 -4.39 24.95 -0.18
C GLY A 748 -4.91 25.42 -1.54
N ALA A 749 -5.80 26.42 -1.56
CA ALA A 749 -6.31 27.03 -2.80
C ALA A 749 -5.21 27.64 -3.69
N LEU A 750 -4.21 28.29 -3.10
CA LEU A 750 -3.11 28.93 -3.83
C LEU A 750 -2.06 27.92 -4.30
N LEU A 751 -1.90 26.83 -3.55
CA LEU A 751 -0.95 25.77 -3.86
C LEU A 751 -1.53 24.67 -4.76
N GLY A 752 -2.83 24.74 -5.08
CA GLY A 752 -3.52 23.68 -5.82
C GLY A 752 -3.55 22.35 -5.04
N ILE A 753 -3.57 22.42 -3.71
CA ILE A 753 -3.64 21.23 -2.85
C ILE A 753 -5.10 20.90 -2.58
N ASP A 754 -5.54 19.76 -3.09
CA ASP A 754 -6.90 19.23 -2.90
C ASP A 754 -7.01 18.29 -1.68
N ILE A 755 -5.92 18.13 -0.92
CA ILE A 755 -5.85 17.28 0.27
C ILE A 755 -6.04 18.15 1.52
N GLY A 756 -7.28 18.21 2.02
CA GLY A 756 -7.68 19.02 3.19
C GLY A 756 -8.58 20.19 2.79
N GLY A 757 -8.71 21.18 3.68
CA GLY A 757 -9.50 22.38 3.37
C GLY A 757 -8.75 23.38 2.48
N LYS A 758 -9.43 23.97 1.48
CA LYS A 758 -8.89 25.04 0.62
C LYS A 758 -8.28 26.23 1.40
N ASN A 759 -8.77 26.48 2.61
CA ASN A 759 -8.33 27.55 3.50
C ASN A 759 -7.24 27.14 4.50
N GLU A 760 -6.83 25.86 4.51
CA GLU A 760 -5.71 25.40 5.33
C GLU A 760 -4.39 25.97 4.81
N VAL A 761 -3.47 26.27 5.72
CA VAL A 761 -2.12 26.77 5.38
C VAL A 761 -1.08 25.69 5.56
N TYR A 762 -0.09 25.64 4.69
CA TYR A 762 0.90 24.56 4.64
C TYR A 762 2.33 25.07 4.78
N PHE A 763 3.11 24.37 5.62
CA PHE A 763 4.55 24.63 5.78
C PHE A 763 5.25 23.32 6.14
N GLY A 764 6.32 22.93 5.44
CA GLY A 764 7.00 21.65 5.67
C GLY A 764 6.19 20.42 5.23
N GLN A 765 6.83 19.26 5.32
CA GLN A 765 6.41 18.02 4.69
C GLN A 765 6.41 16.86 5.67
N ASN A 766 5.31 16.10 5.71
CA ASN A 766 5.24 14.86 6.48
C ASN A 766 5.97 13.75 5.72
N LEU A 767 6.82 12.99 6.42
CA LEU A 767 7.60 11.92 5.81
C LEU A 767 7.27 10.55 6.42
N LEU A 768 7.50 9.52 5.62
CA LEU A 768 7.58 8.12 6.04
C LEU A 768 8.92 7.54 5.65
N HIS A 769 9.48 6.68 6.49
CA HIS A 769 10.59 5.82 6.08
C HIS A 769 10.04 4.52 5.48
N ASP A 770 10.81 3.93 4.57
CA ASP A 770 10.52 2.59 4.05
C ASP A 770 11.24 1.57 4.94
N SER A 771 10.63 1.25 6.08
CA SER A 771 11.01 0.26 7.11
C SER A 771 12.51 -0.12 7.19
N PRO A 772 13.25 0.28 8.24
CA PRO A 772 14.64 -0.12 8.41
C PRO A 772 14.75 -1.64 8.63
N LYS A 773 15.13 -2.40 7.59
CA LYS A 773 15.62 -3.79 7.75
C LYS A 773 16.93 -3.84 8.57
N LYS A 774 17.58 -2.68 8.79
CA LYS A 774 18.77 -2.46 9.63
C LYS A 774 18.63 -1.14 10.40
N ALA A 775 19.12 -1.09 11.64
CA ALA A 775 19.20 0.13 12.45
C ALA A 775 19.80 1.29 11.62
N SER A 776 18.97 2.28 11.30
CA SER A 776 19.34 3.42 10.44
C SER A 776 19.48 4.66 11.30
N PHE A 777 20.55 5.43 11.10
CA PHE A 777 20.82 6.64 11.87
C PHE A 777 20.62 7.86 10.98
N LEU A 778 20.14 8.94 11.60
CA LEU A 778 20.15 10.28 11.04
C LEU A 778 21.07 11.15 11.88
N SER A 779 21.91 11.93 11.24
CA SER A 779 22.83 12.88 11.88
C SER A 779 22.73 14.26 11.25
N VAL A 780 23.00 15.28 12.05
CA VAL A 780 23.26 16.63 11.53
C VAL A 780 24.49 16.57 10.63
N GLY A 781 24.37 17.16 9.44
CA GLY A 781 25.36 17.12 8.37
C GLY A 781 25.11 16.05 7.31
N ASP A 782 24.18 15.11 7.52
CA ASP A 782 23.89 14.06 6.54
C ASP A 782 23.44 14.66 5.20
N PRO A 783 23.95 14.15 4.05
CA PRO A 783 23.63 14.67 2.74
C PRO A 783 22.16 14.36 2.39
N LEU A 784 21.48 15.34 1.80
CA LEU A 784 20.15 15.22 1.24
C LEU A 784 20.27 14.96 -0.27
N THR A 785 19.62 13.92 -0.76
CA THR A 785 19.47 13.63 -2.19
C THR A 785 17.98 13.53 -2.50
N ILE A 786 17.55 14.15 -3.60
CA ILE A 786 16.14 14.18 -4.01
C ILE A 786 15.94 13.22 -5.19
N PHE A 787 14.90 12.39 -5.11
CA PHE A 787 14.49 11.43 -6.13
C PHE A 787 13.05 11.73 -6.52
N VAL A 788 12.78 11.80 -7.83
CA VAL A 788 11.42 11.97 -8.35
C VAL A 788 10.60 10.72 -8.07
#